data_AF-A0A924YD50-F1
#
_entry.id   AF-A0A924YD50-F1
#
_cell.length_a   1.000
_cell.length_b   1.000
_cell.length_c   1.000
_cell.angle_alpha   90.00
_cell.angle_beta   90.00
_cell.angle_gamma   90.00
#
_symmetry.space_group_name_H-M   'P 1'
#
loop_
_entity.id
_entity.type
_entity.pdbx_description
1 polymer ?
#
loop_
_entity_poly.entity_id
_entity_poly.type
_entity_poly.pdbx_seq_one_letter_code
_entity_poly.pdbx_strand_id
1 'polypeptide(L)'
;DTLATAIPRLIWQEQWWQTANLREEILAVQSLVNVPTARLERLFAEHVDICSYRLDAWQQALVRYQLAAVRSWHYNPQNQTSGGVYLGMYGWLENVRSENKVLTPVELSDDLREVFDPPLDDGSQQQPIMRDNQNGGYIHAPSLNHAVTAAVLRNGYTSANSDDKQKPLAVNLSSERVRLALSFIEGIRGGQSLSALLGYQLERGLHDRGGFVEVDEFIYKLRKAFPLQANKLKLPIDPTTGAADPDVAPIEAQEARNVVDGLALVNHVNGQTGANKLYPFGKDLLRGTALQEQAINQEVNRLLDIHDALADLALAEGVHQVVQGNYDRAAATTDAYGRGNFPPIPDVIQTPRTGITLVHRVAVHLEAGVSWNASPLGTIAVTPRSAGEPAINQWLASLLPAQPANVVCKVIITDLTTNAETPLQVSWEDLQLQPLDLLYLVQPENQQAMAELDDRILRYMIAQEAPRPDAKIEIKYTERVTGKFTFFELVPLIRSLRAIVLSSRPLQATDVSLTDEAKQAHDEQVFGDKTRIDQVRTGLDLLHDALTNAAADLKTQLDNLHALKDEQLVLEAERPSAAPARVIEIDTRLAAISIERGAWFVNIDLWMTNTIELLVRASSFAIPQTGWGFIYAWKAAAFRGLLKQIDEMVKRWDDRLTEFDGLMAEYAALPIVAPDEDRFRLLQRAEALLSTQVTEPRPPTPADLQVVVVGRRLTFDNRRAQFEALLTTATTSLDGLLSDIKTLLPVDAFDKTPFDVAAAEQQIVTFVGDMQRVLQGTAGDADKRLKEADIHLTAY
;
A
#
# COMPACT_ATOMS: atom_id res chain seq x y z
N ASP A 1 33.95 13.25 -63.87
CA ASP A 1 32.52 13.61 -63.89
C ASP A 1 32.27 14.89 -63.13
N THR A 2 31.66 15.88 -63.78
CA THR A 2 31.39 17.18 -63.19
C THR A 2 30.13 17.12 -62.32
N LEU A 3 30.03 17.97 -61.29
CA LEU A 3 28.80 18.15 -60.48
C LEU A 3 27.54 18.34 -61.35
N ALA A 4 27.70 18.94 -62.53
CA ALA A 4 26.64 19.17 -63.51
C ALA A 4 26.04 17.88 -64.11
N THR A 5 26.78 16.76 -64.15
CA THR A 5 26.26 15.48 -64.68
C THR A 5 25.81 14.51 -63.59
N ALA A 6 26.30 14.65 -62.36
CA ALA A 6 25.93 13.79 -61.23
C ALA A 6 24.58 14.15 -60.62
N ILE A 7 24.28 15.45 -60.47
CA ILE A 7 23.05 15.93 -59.85
C ILE A 7 21.79 15.52 -60.63
N PRO A 8 21.71 15.64 -61.97
CA PRO A 8 20.54 15.20 -62.72
C PRO A 8 20.29 13.68 -62.64
N ARG A 9 21.36 12.88 -62.58
CA ARG A 9 21.25 11.41 -62.47
C ARG A 9 20.69 10.96 -61.12
N LEU A 10 21.03 11.65 -60.04
CA LEU A 10 20.48 11.42 -58.69
C LEU A 10 19.00 11.83 -58.58
N ILE A 11 18.57 12.82 -59.36
CA ILE A 11 17.19 13.35 -59.30
C ILE A 11 16.20 12.52 -60.14
N TRP A 12 16.67 11.80 -61.18
CA TRP A 12 15.79 11.19 -62.20
C TRP A 12 15.60 9.68 -62.12
N GLN A 13 16.09 8.99 -61.07
CA GLN A 13 16.07 7.53 -61.04
C GLN A 13 14.74 6.86 -60.63
N GLU A 14 13.72 7.58 -60.17
CA GLU A 14 12.47 6.93 -59.73
C GLU A 14 11.21 7.61 -60.29
N GLN A 15 10.26 6.83 -60.82
CA GLN A 15 9.11 7.30 -61.63
C GLN A 15 7.86 7.74 -60.83
N TRP A 16 7.91 7.79 -59.49
CA TRP A 16 6.72 7.96 -58.62
C TRP A 16 6.24 9.41 -58.39
N TRP A 17 6.91 10.43 -58.95
CA TRP A 17 6.67 11.85 -58.62
C TRP A 17 5.74 12.62 -59.57
N GLN A 18 5.29 12.04 -60.69
CA GLN A 18 4.54 12.78 -61.72
C GLN A 18 3.23 13.43 -61.22
N THR A 19 2.68 12.97 -60.09
CA THR A 19 1.51 13.57 -59.43
C THR A 19 1.80 14.12 -58.02
N ALA A 20 3.01 13.95 -57.50
CA ALA A 20 3.34 14.31 -56.11
C ALA A 20 3.31 15.84 -55.88
N ASN A 21 3.71 16.62 -56.88
CA ASN A 21 3.79 18.09 -56.79
C ASN A 21 2.58 18.82 -57.39
N LEU A 22 1.61 18.09 -57.98
CA LEU A 22 0.49 18.68 -58.72
C LEU A 22 -0.35 19.64 -57.87
N ARG A 23 -0.52 19.32 -56.58
CA ARG A 23 -1.25 20.20 -55.65
C ARG A 23 -0.50 21.52 -55.40
N GLU A 24 0.81 21.47 -55.22
CA GLU A 24 1.63 22.67 -55.04
C GLU A 24 1.68 23.51 -56.31
N GLU A 25 1.78 22.87 -57.48
CA GLU A 25 1.71 23.55 -58.78
C GLU A 25 0.38 24.27 -58.98
N ILE A 26 -0.75 23.62 -58.65
CA ILE A 26 -2.09 24.24 -58.72
C ILE A 26 -2.19 25.44 -57.76
N LEU A 27 -1.70 25.32 -56.53
CA LEU A 27 -1.68 26.42 -55.55
C LEU A 27 -0.78 27.58 -56.00
N ALA A 28 0.39 27.26 -56.56
CA ALA A 28 1.30 28.26 -57.10
C ALA A 28 0.66 29.02 -58.27
N VAL A 29 0.03 28.32 -59.22
CA VAL A 29 -0.70 28.95 -60.33
C VAL A 29 -1.86 29.82 -59.83
N GLN A 30 -2.63 29.34 -58.84
CA GLN A 30 -3.69 30.14 -58.21
C GLN A 30 -3.17 31.44 -57.59
N SER A 31 -1.98 31.41 -56.99
CA SER A 31 -1.36 32.60 -56.39
C SER A 31 -0.99 33.68 -57.43
N LEU A 32 -0.82 33.29 -58.70
CA LEU A 32 -0.48 34.20 -59.79
C LEU A 32 -1.71 34.85 -60.46
N VAL A 33 -2.91 34.32 -60.25
CA VAL A 33 -4.15 34.74 -60.96
C VAL A 33 -4.46 36.23 -60.79
N ASN A 34 -4.23 36.78 -59.60
CA ASN A 34 -4.55 38.18 -59.28
C ASN A 34 -3.33 39.12 -59.36
N VAL A 35 -2.20 38.65 -59.89
CA VAL A 35 -0.96 39.43 -59.94
C VAL A 35 -0.94 40.29 -61.21
N PRO A 36 -0.71 41.62 -61.11
CA PRO A 36 -0.61 42.49 -62.28
C PRO A 36 0.52 42.05 -63.23
N THR A 37 0.31 42.18 -64.54
CA THR A 37 1.25 41.72 -65.59
C THR A 37 2.67 42.27 -65.42
N ALA A 38 2.82 43.55 -65.06
CA ALA A 38 4.12 44.17 -64.82
C ALA A 38 4.90 43.51 -63.64
N ARG A 39 4.18 42.94 -62.67
CA ARG A 39 4.80 42.20 -61.55
C ARG A 39 5.15 40.77 -61.98
N LEU A 40 4.36 40.14 -62.84
CA LEU A 40 4.68 38.82 -63.41
C LEU A 40 5.96 38.85 -64.25
N GLU A 41 6.13 39.87 -65.10
CA GLU A 41 7.35 40.06 -65.90
C GLU A 41 8.59 40.15 -65.01
N ARG A 42 8.51 40.94 -63.93
CA ARG A 42 9.61 41.13 -62.99
C ARG A 42 9.94 39.84 -62.22
N LEU A 43 8.92 39.10 -61.76
CA LEU A 43 9.12 37.81 -61.10
C LEU A 43 9.76 36.77 -62.02
N PHE A 44 9.40 36.77 -63.31
CA PHE A 44 10.01 35.88 -64.29
C PHE A 44 11.48 36.24 -64.53
N ALA A 45 11.81 37.52 -64.68
CA ALA A 45 13.19 37.97 -64.81
C ALA A 45 14.04 37.58 -63.58
N GLU A 46 13.53 37.81 -62.37
CA GLU A 46 14.18 37.42 -61.11
C GLU A 46 14.41 35.89 -61.02
N HIS A 47 13.50 35.08 -61.58
CA HIS A 47 13.68 33.62 -61.64
C HIS A 47 14.79 33.20 -62.59
N VAL A 48 14.88 33.83 -63.77
CA VAL A 48 15.96 33.56 -64.74
C VAL A 48 17.32 33.96 -64.16
N ASP A 49 17.39 35.07 -63.42
CA ASP A 49 18.61 35.54 -62.75
C ASP A 49 19.16 34.52 -61.74
N ILE A 50 18.28 33.76 -61.07
CA ILE A 50 18.64 32.67 -60.15
C ILE A 50 19.39 31.55 -60.88
N CYS A 51 19.05 31.29 -62.15
CA CYS A 51 19.68 30.26 -62.96
C CYS A 51 21.00 30.69 -63.60
N SER A 52 21.30 31.99 -63.67
CA SER A 52 22.49 32.48 -64.39
C SER A 52 23.67 32.89 -63.51
N TYR A 53 23.46 33.71 -62.47
CA TYR A 53 24.60 34.33 -61.75
C TYR A 53 24.41 34.48 -60.24
N ARG A 54 23.27 34.09 -59.67
CA ARG A 54 23.05 34.10 -58.21
C ARG A 54 23.72 32.90 -57.53
N LEU A 55 25.01 33.04 -57.24
CA LEU A 55 25.80 32.02 -56.51
C LEU A 55 25.20 31.67 -55.14
N ASP A 56 24.59 32.64 -54.44
CA ASP A 56 23.92 32.43 -53.16
C ASP A 56 22.73 31.46 -53.28
N ALA A 57 21.98 31.54 -54.39
CA ALA A 57 20.89 30.61 -54.66
C ALA A 57 21.42 29.19 -54.88
N TRP A 58 22.55 29.04 -55.58
CA TRP A 58 23.17 27.75 -55.87
C TRP A 58 23.75 27.12 -54.61
N GLN A 59 24.45 27.91 -53.79
CA GLN A 59 25.01 27.45 -52.51
C GLN A 59 23.90 27.03 -51.53
N GLN A 60 22.72 27.64 -51.57
CA GLN A 60 21.63 27.28 -50.67
C GLN A 60 20.64 26.28 -51.27
N ALA A 61 20.70 25.98 -52.56
CA ALA A 61 19.69 25.17 -53.26
C ALA A 61 19.51 23.79 -52.61
N LEU A 62 20.61 23.07 -52.37
CA LEU A 62 20.57 21.74 -51.76
C LEU A 62 20.09 21.77 -50.31
N VAL A 63 20.51 22.78 -49.54
CA VAL A 63 20.08 22.96 -48.15
C VAL A 63 18.57 23.25 -48.08
N ARG A 64 18.08 24.14 -48.95
CA ARG A 64 16.67 24.49 -49.02
C ARG A 64 15.82 23.33 -49.55
N TYR A 65 16.33 22.58 -50.52
CA TYR A 65 15.68 21.37 -51.00
C TYR A 65 15.57 20.33 -49.89
N GLN A 66 16.67 20.04 -49.17
CA GLN A 66 16.65 19.11 -48.06
C GLN A 66 15.72 19.57 -46.93
N LEU A 67 15.71 20.87 -46.60
CA LEU A 67 14.80 21.44 -45.61
C LEU A 67 13.34 21.31 -46.04
N ALA A 68 13.04 21.56 -47.32
CA ALA A 68 11.70 21.38 -47.88
C ALA A 68 11.28 19.91 -47.87
N ALA A 69 12.18 19.00 -48.27
CA ALA A 69 11.96 17.56 -48.23
C ALA A 69 11.69 17.08 -46.80
N VAL A 70 12.47 17.51 -45.80
CA VAL A 70 12.24 17.13 -44.39
C VAL A 70 10.89 17.65 -43.88
N ARG A 71 10.46 18.84 -44.32
CA ARG A 71 9.15 19.40 -43.99
C ARG A 71 7.99 18.67 -44.68
N SER A 72 8.21 18.12 -45.88
CA SER A 72 7.17 17.43 -46.67
C SER A 72 7.12 15.92 -46.42
N TRP A 73 8.23 15.27 -46.05
CA TRP A 73 8.30 13.81 -45.86
C TRP A 73 7.47 13.33 -44.66
N HIS A 74 7.24 14.18 -43.66
CA HIS A 74 6.32 13.90 -42.54
C HIS A 74 4.86 14.23 -42.87
N TYR A 75 4.47 14.10 -44.14
CA TYR A 75 3.07 14.21 -44.56
C TYR A 75 2.25 13.06 -43.99
N ASN A 76 1.58 13.30 -42.87
CA ASN A 76 0.48 12.47 -42.40
C ASN A 76 -0.78 12.81 -43.22
N PRO A 77 -1.39 11.86 -43.95
CA PRO A 77 -2.60 12.09 -44.75
C PRO A 77 -3.79 12.64 -43.94
N GLN A 78 -3.77 12.51 -42.61
CA GLN A 78 -4.91 12.82 -41.76
C GLN A 78 -4.83 14.14 -40.99
N ASN A 79 -3.69 14.82 -40.86
CA ASN A 79 -3.63 16.21 -40.41
C ASN A 79 -2.21 16.75 -40.29
N GLN A 80 -2.04 17.98 -40.79
CA GLN A 80 -0.99 18.97 -40.52
C GLN A 80 0.45 18.58 -40.89
N THR A 81 1.03 19.35 -41.82
CA THR A 81 2.49 19.55 -41.88
C THR A 81 2.98 19.88 -40.48
N SER A 82 3.91 19.10 -39.93
CA SER A 82 4.50 19.38 -38.63
C SER A 82 5.23 20.72 -38.69
N GLY A 83 4.58 21.78 -38.21
CA GLY A 83 5.19 23.09 -38.01
C GLY A 83 6.18 23.01 -36.86
N GLY A 84 7.40 22.54 -37.15
CA GLY A 84 8.50 22.45 -36.20
C GLY A 84 9.68 23.35 -36.59
N VAL A 85 10.53 23.67 -35.62
CA VAL A 85 11.83 24.31 -35.86
C VAL A 85 12.84 23.22 -36.23
N TYR A 86 13.35 23.27 -37.46
CA TYR A 86 14.39 22.36 -37.93
C TYR A 86 15.74 23.07 -37.86
N LEU A 87 16.62 22.56 -37.00
CA LEU A 87 17.99 23.04 -36.83
C LEU A 87 18.94 22.04 -37.49
N GLY A 88 19.83 22.53 -38.33
CA GLY A 88 20.84 21.73 -39.01
C GLY A 88 22.05 22.57 -39.36
N MET A 89 23.17 21.90 -39.60
CA MET A 89 24.42 22.50 -40.05
C MET A 89 24.77 21.93 -41.43
N TYR A 90 25.33 22.76 -42.30
CA TYR A 90 25.89 22.34 -43.57
C TYR A 90 27.25 23.01 -43.76
N GLY A 91 28.15 22.34 -44.47
CA GLY A 91 29.47 22.85 -44.77
C GLY A 91 29.91 22.42 -46.16
N TRP A 92 30.77 23.22 -46.78
CA TRP A 92 31.41 22.90 -48.05
C TRP A 92 32.82 22.39 -47.77
N LEU A 93 33.12 21.19 -48.27
CA LEU A 93 34.48 20.67 -48.24
C LEU A 93 35.13 20.95 -49.59
N GLU A 94 36.11 21.86 -49.59
CA GLU A 94 36.85 22.26 -50.80
C GLU A 94 38.23 21.62 -50.83
N ASN A 95 38.86 21.58 -52.02
CA ASN A 95 40.24 21.14 -52.20
C ASN A 95 40.55 19.72 -51.69
N VAL A 96 39.60 18.80 -51.80
CA VAL A 96 39.82 17.39 -51.44
C VAL A 96 40.93 16.81 -52.32
N ARG A 97 42.02 16.34 -51.68
CA ARG A 97 43.17 15.68 -52.32
C ARG A 97 43.32 14.27 -51.78
N SER A 98 43.82 13.36 -52.61
CA SER A 98 44.12 11.98 -52.18
C SER A 98 45.32 11.96 -51.24
N GLU A 99 45.22 11.20 -50.15
CA GLU A 99 46.27 11.01 -49.15
C GLU A 99 47.25 9.87 -49.52
N ASN A 100 47.16 9.30 -50.74
CA ASN A 100 48.00 8.20 -51.24
C ASN A 100 47.99 6.93 -50.36
N LYS A 101 46.83 6.60 -49.79
CA LYS A 101 46.65 5.44 -48.91
C LYS A 101 46.81 4.12 -49.64
N VAL A 102 47.38 3.12 -48.97
CA VAL A 102 47.40 1.73 -49.45
C VAL A 102 46.14 1.03 -48.99
N LEU A 103 45.28 0.72 -49.95
CA LEU A 103 43.99 0.08 -49.71
C LEU A 103 44.09 -1.41 -50.04
N THR A 104 43.70 -2.29 -49.12
CA THR A 104 43.63 -3.73 -49.34
C THR A 104 42.18 -4.23 -49.29
N PRO A 105 41.78 -5.20 -50.13
CA PRO A 105 40.44 -5.79 -50.06
C PRO A 105 40.16 -6.44 -48.69
N VAL A 106 38.93 -6.34 -48.21
CA VAL A 106 38.48 -6.98 -46.97
C VAL A 106 37.64 -8.22 -47.29
N GLU A 107 37.97 -9.35 -46.67
CA GLU A 107 37.07 -10.50 -46.65
C GLU A 107 36.03 -10.33 -45.54
N LEU A 108 34.77 -10.09 -45.93
CA LEU A 108 33.64 -10.01 -45.01
C LEU A 108 33.11 -11.41 -44.68
N SER A 109 32.62 -11.58 -43.44
CA SER A 109 31.78 -12.73 -43.06
C SER A 109 30.42 -12.65 -43.76
N ASP A 110 29.72 -13.79 -43.88
CA ASP A 110 28.48 -13.88 -44.65
C ASP A 110 27.40 -12.89 -44.15
N ASP A 111 27.25 -12.73 -42.82
CA ASP A 111 26.30 -11.80 -42.21
C ASP A 111 26.59 -10.31 -42.56
N LEU A 112 27.87 -9.95 -42.72
CA LEU A 112 28.26 -8.58 -43.04
C LEU A 112 28.16 -8.29 -44.54
N ARG A 113 28.26 -9.31 -45.40
CA ARG A 113 28.06 -9.15 -46.85
C ARG A 113 26.64 -8.72 -47.17
N GLU A 114 25.64 -9.29 -46.51
CA GLU A 114 24.23 -8.96 -46.75
C GLU A 114 23.92 -7.45 -46.54
N VAL A 115 24.62 -6.82 -45.59
CA VAL A 115 24.42 -5.41 -45.23
C VAL A 115 25.31 -4.48 -46.04
N PHE A 116 26.58 -4.83 -46.23
CA PHE A 116 27.59 -3.90 -46.77
C PHE A 116 27.98 -4.15 -48.23
N ASP A 117 27.60 -5.28 -48.83
CA ASP A 117 27.78 -5.60 -50.25
C ASP A 117 26.54 -6.34 -50.81
N PRO A 118 25.35 -5.70 -50.79
CA PRO A 118 24.14 -6.31 -51.31
C PRO A 118 24.21 -6.43 -52.84
N PRO A 119 23.69 -7.53 -53.43
CA PRO A 119 23.64 -7.68 -54.88
C PRO A 119 22.78 -6.56 -55.49
N LEU A 120 23.28 -5.95 -56.58
CA LEU A 120 22.52 -4.97 -57.34
C LEU A 120 21.34 -5.65 -58.07
N ASP A 121 20.28 -4.89 -58.37
CA ASP A 121 19.06 -5.39 -59.05
C ASP A 121 19.34 -6.03 -60.43
N ASP A 122 20.49 -5.72 -61.04
CA ASP A 122 20.96 -6.28 -62.31
C ASP A 122 21.85 -7.54 -62.15
N GLY A 123 22.08 -7.99 -60.92
CA GLY A 123 22.89 -9.17 -60.59
C GLY A 123 24.41 -8.93 -60.59
N SER A 124 24.88 -7.69 -60.76
CA SER A 124 26.30 -7.36 -60.64
C SER A 124 26.73 -7.16 -59.17
N GLN A 125 27.97 -7.54 -58.84
CA GLN A 125 28.57 -7.28 -57.52
C GLN A 125 29.08 -5.84 -57.45
N GLN A 126 28.93 -5.18 -56.28
CA GLN A 126 29.54 -3.87 -56.05
C GLN A 126 31.07 -4.01 -55.98
N GLN A 127 31.77 -2.87 -56.07
CA GLN A 127 33.23 -2.88 -55.92
C GLN A 127 33.63 -3.40 -54.52
N PRO A 128 34.70 -4.21 -54.40
CA PRO A 128 35.08 -4.81 -53.13
C PRO A 128 35.38 -3.74 -52.07
N ILE A 129 34.90 -3.96 -50.84
CA ILE A 129 35.17 -3.05 -49.73
C ILE A 129 36.67 -3.06 -49.42
N MET A 130 37.26 -1.87 -49.39
CA MET A 130 38.68 -1.68 -49.17
C MET A 130 38.97 -1.18 -47.76
N ARG A 131 40.02 -1.70 -47.12
CA ARG A 131 40.53 -1.25 -45.82
C ARG A 131 41.89 -0.58 -45.96
N ASP A 132 42.03 0.54 -45.29
CA ASP A 132 43.30 1.24 -45.09
C ASP A 132 44.11 0.54 -43.97
N ASN A 133 45.36 0.19 -44.25
CA ASN A 133 46.24 -0.51 -43.32
C ASN A 133 46.67 0.34 -42.12
N GLN A 134 46.53 1.67 -42.19
CA GLN A 134 46.75 2.59 -41.07
C GLN A 134 45.46 2.86 -40.28
N ASN A 135 44.32 2.31 -40.73
CA ASN A 135 43.05 2.51 -40.04
C ASN A 135 42.97 1.67 -38.76
N GLY A 136 43.20 2.32 -37.62
CA GLY A 136 43.01 1.74 -36.29
C GLY A 136 41.56 1.63 -35.81
N GLY A 137 40.57 1.76 -36.70
CA GLY A 137 39.14 1.63 -36.39
C GLY A 137 38.49 2.89 -35.79
N TYR A 138 37.19 2.79 -35.52
CA TYR A 138 36.42 3.81 -34.81
C TYR A 138 36.11 3.33 -33.38
N ILE A 139 36.07 4.26 -32.42
CA ILE A 139 35.62 4.02 -31.06
C ILE A 139 34.32 4.79 -30.88
N HIS A 140 33.22 4.08 -30.61
CA HIS A 140 31.98 4.72 -30.20
C HIS A 140 32.11 5.14 -28.73
N ALA A 141 31.97 6.44 -28.48
CA ALA A 141 32.01 7.00 -27.14
C ALA A 141 30.66 7.64 -26.81
N PRO A 142 30.10 7.39 -25.61
CA PRO A 142 28.77 7.89 -25.23
C PRO A 142 28.74 9.40 -24.90
N SER A 143 29.91 10.06 -24.77
CA SER A 143 30.00 11.51 -24.67
C SER A 143 31.35 12.04 -25.15
N LEU A 144 31.46 13.36 -25.27
CA LEU A 144 32.72 14.03 -25.64
C LEU A 144 33.84 13.70 -24.66
N ASN A 145 33.57 13.68 -23.35
CA ASN A 145 34.57 13.32 -22.35
C ASN A 145 35.07 11.88 -22.56
N HIS A 146 34.16 10.93 -22.80
CA HIS A 146 34.55 9.55 -23.13
C HIS A 146 35.32 9.46 -24.45
N ALA A 147 34.97 10.29 -25.45
CA ALA A 147 35.67 10.33 -26.72
C ALA A 147 37.12 10.81 -26.55
N VAL A 148 37.33 11.84 -25.73
CA VAL A 148 38.67 12.35 -25.41
C VAL A 148 39.46 11.32 -24.60
N THR A 149 38.85 10.67 -23.60
CA THR A 149 39.48 9.56 -22.85
C THR A 149 39.93 8.43 -23.77
N ALA A 150 39.05 7.96 -24.66
CA ALA A 150 39.36 6.93 -25.64
C ALA A 150 40.46 7.37 -26.61
N ALA A 151 40.46 8.63 -27.05
CA ALA A 151 41.48 9.18 -27.93
C ALA A 151 42.86 9.22 -27.24
N VAL A 152 42.93 9.61 -25.97
CA VAL A 152 44.18 9.61 -25.18
C VAL A 152 44.73 8.19 -25.02
N LEU A 153 43.88 7.23 -24.62
CA LEU A 153 44.28 5.82 -24.50
C LEU A 153 44.74 5.25 -25.85
N ARG A 154 44.02 5.54 -26.93
CA ARG A 154 44.38 5.11 -28.29
C ARG A 154 45.71 5.70 -28.74
N ASN A 155 45.95 6.99 -28.51
CA ASN A 155 47.20 7.64 -28.87
C ASN A 155 48.38 7.03 -28.09
N GLY A 156 48.20 6.84 -26.78
CA GLY A 156 49.15 6.15 -25.92
C GLY A 156 49.48 4.72 -26.41
N TYR A 157 48.46 3.96 -26.81
CA TYR A 157 48.66 2.64 -27.41
C TYR A 157 49.46 2.73 -28.73
N THR A 158 49.05 3.60 -29.67
CA THR A 158 49.69 3.70 -30.99
C THR A 158 51.14 4.19 -30.93
N SER A 159 51.48 5.05 -29.97
CA SER A 159 52.83 5.60 -29.82
C SER A 159 53.81 4.63 -29.18
N ALA A 160 53.32 3.68 -28.38
CA ALA A 160 54.15 2.73 -27.64
C ALA A 160 54.29 1.35 -28.33
N ASN A 161 53.57 1.10 -29.42
CA ASN A 161 53.46 -0.21 -30.08
C ASN A 161 54.69 -0.58 -30.95
N SER A 162 55.89 -0.10 -30.63
CA SER A 162 57.12 -0.38 -31.40
C SER A 162 57.73 -1.75 -31.11
N ASP A 163 57.38 -2.41 -29.99
CA ASP A 163 57.83 -3.74 -29.60
C ASP A 163 56.65 -4.68 -29.34
N ASP A 164 56.51 -5.74 -30.14
CA ASP A 164 55.38 -6.68 -30.18
C ASP A 164 55.14 -7.50 -28.87
N LYS A 165 55.96 -7.28 -27.84
CA LYS A 165 55.95 -8.04 -26.57
C LYS A 165 55.25 -7.34 -25.41
N GLN A 166 55.00 -6.03 -25.49
CA GLN A 166 54.24 -5.28 -24.49
C GLN A 166 53.26 -4.35 -25.19
N LYS A 167 51.96 -4.48 -24.88
CA LYS A 167 50.88 -3.63 -25.42
C LYS A 167 50.42 -2.64 -24.34
N PRO A 168 51.24 -1.65 -23.95
CA PRO A 168 50.86 -0.70 -22.90
C PRO A 168 49.63 0.09 -23.36
N LEU A 169 48.72 0.38 -22.42
CA LEU A 169 47.48 1.14 -22.65
C LEU A 169 46.47 0.47 -23.60
N ALA A 170 46.64 -0.82 -23.89
CA ALA A 170 45.64 -1.64 -24.58
C ALA A 170 44.54 -2.10 -23.61
N VAL A 171 43.59 -1.20 -23.31
CA VAL A 171 42.52 -1.44 -22.33
C VAL A 171 41.37 -2.26 -22.93
N ASN A 172 40.88 -3.26 -22.20
CA ASN A 172 39.69 -4.05 -22.56
C ASN A 172 38.53 -3.84 -21.58
N LEU A 173 37.58 -2.96 -21.94
CA LEU A 173 36.35 -2.71 -21.19
C LEU A 173 35.14 -3.49 -21.71
N SER A 174 35.32 -4.78 -22.06
CA SER A 174 34.18 -5.64 -22.41
C SER A 174 33.18 -5.76 -21.25
N SER A 175 31.88 -5.91 -21.56
CA SER A 175 30.82 -5.95 -20.54
C SER A 175 30.96 -7.09 -19.53
N GLU A 176 31.60 -8.20 -19.91
CA GLU A 176 31.95 -9.29 -18.99
C GLU A 176 33.01 -8.85 -17.98
N ARG A 177 34.14 -8.32 -18.46
CA ARG A 177 35.24 -7.83 -17.62
C ARG A 177 34.82 -6.69 -16.70
N VAL A 178 34.03 -5.73 -17.19
CA VAL A 178 33.54 -4.60 -16.37
C VAL A 178 32.64 -5.07 -15.23
N ARG A 179 31.70 -5.99 -15.50
CA ARG A 179 30.82 -6.54 -14.45
C ARG A 179 31.61 -7.30 -13.39
N LEU A 180 32.59 -8.08 -13.82
CA LEU A 180 33.48 -8.82 -12.94
C LEU A 180 34.30 -7.86 -12.05
N ALA A 181 34.92 -6.85 -12.64
CA ALA A 181 35.65 -5.81 -11.91
C ALA A 181 34.75 -5.06 -10.91
N LEU A 182 33.52 -4.72 -11.28
CA LEU A 182 32.55 -4.08 -10.38
C LEU A 182 32.19 -4.94 -9.17
N SER A 183 31.98 -6.25 -9.34
CA SER A 183 31.71 -7.13 -8.18
C SER A 183 32.87 -7.17 -7.18
N PHE A 184 34.10 -7.05 -7.66
CA PHE A 184 35.29 -6.98 -6.80
C PHE A 184 35.39 -5.61 -6.13
N ILE A 185 35.09 -4.51 -6.83
CA ILE A 185 35.01 -3.16 -6.25
C ILE A 185 33.95 -3.11 -5.14
N GLU A 186 32.78 -3.70 -5.34
CA GLU A 186 31.74 -3.83 -4.30
C GLU A 186 32.23 -4.65 -3.10
N GLY A 187 32.91 -5.78 -3.33
CA GLY A 187 33.52 -6.57 -2.27
C GLY A 187 34.56 -5.79 -1.45
N ILE A 188 35.38 -4.98 -2.12
CA ILE A 188 36.35 -4.09 -1.46
C ILE A 188 35.62 -3.04 -0.62
N ARG A 189 34.56 -2.41 -1.17
CA ARG A 189 33.69 -1.47 -0.44
C ARG A 189 32.96 -2.11 0.75
N GLY A 190 32.71 -3.42 0.70
CA GLY A 190 32.21 -4.22 1.82
C GLY A 190 33.25 -4.53 2.91
N GLY A 191 34.48 -4.02 2.79
CA GLY A 191 35.54 -4.19 3.80
C GLY A 191 36.43 -5.41 3.60
N GLN A 192 36.31 -6.13 2.47
CA GLN A 192 37.19 -7.26 2.16
C GLN A 192 38.44 -6.80 1.40
N SER A 193 39.59 -7.43 1.64
CA SER A 193 40.80 -7.11 0.87
C SER A 193 40.76 -7.75 -0.52
N LEU A 194 41.38 -7.10 -1.52
CA LEU A 194 41.51 -7.66 -2.87
C LEU A 194 42.21 -9.04 -2.86
N SER A 195 43.24 -9.20 -2.04
CA SER A 195 43.93 -10.48 -1.82
C SER A 195 42.97 -11.60 -1.41
N ALA A 196 42.04 -11.32 -0.48
CA ALA A 196 41.08 -12.29 0.01
C ALA A 196 40.00 -12.60 -1.04
N LEU A 197 39.46 -11.59 -1.73
CA LEU A 197 38.46 -11.77 -2.80
C LEU A 197 39.00 -12.64 -3.95
N LEU A 198 40.22 -12.37 -4.39
CA LEU A 198 40.91 -13.17 -5.40
C LEU A 198 41.14 -14.60 -4.89
N GLY A 199 41.54 -14.75 -3.62
CA GLY A 199 41.68 -16.04 -2.96
C GLY A 199 40.37 -16.86 -2.93
N TYR A 200 39.26 -16.24 -2.54
CA TYR A 200 37.95 -16.90 -2.50
C TYR A 200 37.50 -17.34 -3.89
N GLN A 201 37.73 -16.52 -4.91
CA GLN A 201 37.38 -16.87 -6.28
C GLN A 201 38.23 -18.04 -6.81
N LEU A 202 39.52 -18.07 -6.47
CA LEU A 202 40.42 -19.17 -6.81
C LEU A 202 39.98 -20.47 -6.14
N GLU A 203 39.80 -20.46 -4.82
CA GLU A 203 39.41 -21.66 -4.07
C GLU A 203 38.03 -22.17 -4.49
N ARG A 204 37.07 -21.27 -4.72
CA ARG A 204 35.77 -21.63 -5.27
C ARG A 204 35.87 -22.20 -6.68
N GLY A 205 36.73 -21.64 -7.54
CA GLY A 205 36.99 -22.19 -8.87
C GLY A 205 37.54 -23.61 -8.82
N LEU A 206 38.50 -23.84 -7.93
CA LEU A 206 39.10 -25.16 -7.70
C LEU A 206 38.07 -26.17 -7.13
N HIS A 207 37.17 -25.73 -6.25
CA HIS A 207 36.10 -26.56 -5.68
C HIS A 207 34.93 -26.84 -6.65
N ASP A 208 34.35 -25.80 -7.26
CA ASP A 208 33.07 -25.89 -7.98
C ASP A 208 33.23 -26.29 -9.46
N ARG A 209 34.35 -25.94 -10.10
CA ARG A 209 34.54 -26.04 -11.56
C ARG A 209 35.47 -27.18 -11.99
N GLY A 210 35.84 -28.07 -11.06
CA GLY A 210 36.62 -29.30 -11.29
C GLY A 210 35.87 -30.38 -12.08
N GLY A 211 35.27 -30.03 -13.21
CA GLY A 211 34.63 -30.98 -14.12
C GLY A 211 35.63 -32.05 -14.55
N PHE A 212 35.46 -33.26 -14.00
CA PHE A 212 36.21 -34.51 -14.21
C PHE A 212 37.49 -34.75 -13.40
N VAL A 213 37.98 -33.80 -12.59
CA VAL A 213 39.22 -33.99 -11.79
C VAL A 213 39.16 -33.23 -10.46
N GLU A 214 39.36 -33.94 -9.35
CA GLU A 214 39.40 -33.38 -8.00
C GLU A 214 40.74 -32.65 -7.75
N VAL A 215 40.67 -31.37 -7.41
CA VAL A 215 41.85 -30.51 -7.13
C VAL A 215 41.82 -29.87 -5.73
N ASP A 216 40.85 -30.25 -4.90
CA ASP A 216 40.66 -29.73 -3.53
C ASP A 216 41.89 -29.97 -2.64
N GLU A 217 42.59 -31.07 -2.84
CA GLU A 217 43.80 -31.43 -2.09
C GLU A 217 44.93 -30.38 -2.21
N PHE A 218 44.93 -29.60 -3.30
CA PHE A 218 45.96 -28.58 -3.55
C PHE A 218 45.66 -27.25 -2.85
N ILE A 219 44.42 -27.00 -2.41
CA ILE A 219 44.02 -25.74 -1.78
C ILE A 219 44.84 -25.48 -0.52
N TYR A 220 44.98 -26.47 0.36
CA TYR A 220 45.78 -26.34 1.58
C TYR A 220 47.27 -26.06 1.28
N LYS A 221 47.80 -26.64 0.19
CA LYS A 221 49.20 -26.41 -0.23
C LYS A 221 49.39 -25.01 -0.80
N LEU A 222 48.43 -24.52 -1.58
CA LEU A 222 48.42 -23.15 -2.09
C LEU A 222 48.30 -22.14 -0.95
N ARG A 223 47.47 -22.40 0.07
CA ARG A 223 47.39 -21.56 1.29
C ARG A 223 48.72 -21.50 2.03
N LYS A 224 49.44 -22.63 2.11
CA LYS A 224 50.78 -22.67 2.73
C LYS A 224 51.82 -21.90 1.93
N ALA A 225 51.77 -21.95 0.60
CA ALA A 225 52.74 -21.28 -0.26
C ALA A 225 52.45 -19.79 -0.49
N PHE A 226 51.19 -19.38 -0.30
CA PHE A 226 50.70 -18.01 -0.41
C PHE A 226 49.72 -17.71 0.75
N PRO A 227 50.23 -17.61 1.99
CA PRO A 227 49.39 -17.35 3.16
C PRO A 227 48.82 -15.93 3.12
N LEU A 228 47.52 -15.79 3.40
CA LEU A 228 46.89 -14.48 3.56
C LEU A 228 47.34 -13.85 4.88
N GLN A 229 48.27 -12.92 4.79
CA GLN A 229 48.78 -12.15 5.93
C GLN A 229 47.74 -11.11 6.36
N ALA A 230 46.98 -11.40 7.41
CA ALA A 230 46.10 -10.42 8.04
C ALA A 230 46.96 -9.42 8.83
N ASN A 231 47.02 -8.17 8.37
CA ASN A 231 47.70 -7.04 9.05
C ASN A 231 49.20 -7.22 9.32
N LYS A 232 50.04 -6.59 8.48
CA LYS A 232 51.49 -6.39 8.71
C LYS A 232 51.87 -5.54 9.95
N LEU A 233 50.97 -5.35 10.93
CA LEU A 233 51.13 -4.35 12.00
C LEU A 233 50.84 -4.79 13.44
N LYS A 234 50.70 -6.09 13.74
CA LYS A 234 50.70 -6.56 15.14
C LYS A 234 51.45 -7.87 15.31
N LEU A 235 52.76 -7.77 15.58
CA LEU A 235 53.45 -8.80 16.35
C LEU A 235 53.08 -8.57 17.83
N PRO A 236 52.56 -9.56 18.57
CA PRO A 236 52.52 -9.47 20.03
C PRO A 236 53.93 -9.77 20.53
N ILE A 237 54.76 -8.72 20.58
CA ILE A 237 56.03 -8.76 21.30
C ILE A 237 55.72 -8.24 22.70
N ASP A 238 56.02 -9.01 23.73
CA ASP A 238 56.03 -8.50 25.10
C ASP A 238 57.05 -7.33 25.16
N PRO A 239 56.60 -6.09 25.42
CA PRO A 239 57.45 -4.91 25.35
C PRO A 239 58.55 -4.89 26.43
N THR A 240 58.51 -5.80 27.41
CA THR A 240 59.52 -5.88 28.47
C THR A 240 60.61 -6.93 28.23
N THR A 241 60.38 -7.95 27.40
CA THR A 241 61.34 -9.06 27.24
C THR A 241 61.79 -9.29 25.80
N GLY A 242 61.07 -8.78 24.80
CA GLY A 242 61.43 -8.94 23.38
C GLY A 242 61.35 -10.38 22.86
N ALA A 243 60.79 -11.31 23.63
CA ALA A 243 60.59 -12.70 23.23
C ALA A 243 59.15 -12.95 22.76
N ALA A 244 58.98 -13.84 21.78
CA ALA A 244 57.66 -14.30 21.33
C ALA A 244 57.01 -15.17 22.41
N ASP A 245 55.73 -14.94 22.69
CA ASP A 245 54.92 -15.70 23.65
C ASP A 245 54.84 -17.19 23.26
N PRO A 246 55.33 -18.13 24.10
CA PRO A 246 55.38 -19.55 23.76
C PRO A 246 54.01 -20.24 23.73
N ASP A 247 52.93 -19.61 24.22
CA ASP A 247 51.57 -20.18 24.22
C ASP A 247 50.72 -19.78 22.98
N VAL A 248 51.29 -19.04 22.03
CA VAL A 248 50.67 -18.75 20.73
C VAL A 248 51.19 -19.76 19.70
N ALA A 249 50.28 -20.57 19.14
CA ALA A 249 50.61 -21.50 18.06
C ALA A 249 51.37 -20.76 16.93
N PRO A 250 52.35 -21.40 16.24
CA PRO A 250 53.12 -20.74 15.19
C PRO A 250 52.19 -20.03 14.20
N ILE A 251 52.42 -18.73 13.96
CA ILE A 251 51.59 -17.87 13.10
C ILE A 251 51.29 -18.52 11.74
N GLU A 252 52.26 -19.27 11.19
CA GLU A 252 52.17 -20.02 9.94
C GLU A 252 51.04 -21.07 9.92
N ALA A 253 50.73 -21.70 11.06
CA ALA A 253 49.67 -22.70 11.17
C ALA A 253 48.26 -22.09 11.27
N GLN A 254 48.17 -20.83 11.71
CA GLN A 254 46.91 -20.09 11.85
C GLN A 254 46.57 -19.34 10.55
N GLU A 255 47.58 -18.82 9.83
CA GLU A 255 47.40 -18.18 8.50
C GLU A 255 47.02 -19.19 7.40
N ALA A 256 47.51 -20.44 7.47
CA ALA A 256 47.16 -21.51 6.54
C ALA A 256 45.70 -22.01 6.66
N ARG A 257 44.97 -21.61 7.71
CA ARG A 257 43.53 -21.91 7.90
C ARG A 257 42.59 -20.89 7.26
N ASN A 258 43.11 -19.77 6.78
CA ASN A 258 42.33 -18.73 6.12
C ASN A 258 42.07 -19.12 4.64
N VAL A 259 42.35 -18.21 3.72
CA VAL A 259 42.20 -18.35 2.27
C VAL A 259 43.57 -18.08 1.62
N VAL A 260 43.80 -18.55 0.40
CA VAL A 260 44.99 -18.20 -0.40
C VAL A 260 45.09 -16.68 -0.59
N ASP A 261 46.28 -16.09 -0.45
CA ASP A 261 46.54 -14.71 -0.88
C ASP A 261 46.57 -14.65 -2.42
N GLY A 262 45.41 -14.36 -3.02
CA GLY A 262 45.25 -14.35 -4.47
C GLY A 262 46.11 -13.29 -5.16
N LEU A 263 46.35 -12.14 -4.52
CA LEU A 263 47.18 -11.08 -5.10
C LEU A 263 48.67 -11.45 -5.07
N ALA A 264 49.15 -12.06 -3.98
CA ALA A 264 50.51 -12.57 -3.90
C ALA A 264 50.77 -13.67 -4.95
N LEU A 265 49.79 -14.54 -5.19
CA LEU A 265 49.85 -15.55 -6.24
C LEU A 265 49.92 -14.91 -7.64
N VAL A 266 49.03 -13.97 -7.96
CA VAL A 266 49.02 -13.24 -9.24
C VAL A 266 50.35 -12.54 -9.51
N ASN A 267 50.86 -11.80 -8.52
CA ASN A 267 52.13 -11.08 -8.64
C ASN A 267 53.31 -12.04 -8.84
N HIS A 268 53.33 -13.17 -8.13
CA HIS A 268 54.36 -14.19 -8.29
C HIS A 268 54.35 -14.78 -9.70
N VAL A 269 53.18 -15.19 -10.20
CA VAL A 269 53.04 -15.79 -11.55
C VAL A 269 53.40 -14.80 -12.65
N ASN A 270 53.01 -13.53 -12.52
CA ASN A 270 53.37 -12.48 -13.47
C ASN A 270 54.88 -12.22 -13.54
N GLY A 271 55.59 -12.39 -12.41
CA GLY A 271 57.05 -12.26 -12.34
C GLY A 271 57.84 -13.45 -12.92
N GLN A 272 57.19 -14.59 -13.21
CA GLN A 272 57.85 -15.77 -13.78
C GLN A 272 57.94 -15.71 -15.31
N THR A 273 58.87 -16.47 -15.89
CA THR A 273 59.02 -16.63 -17.35
C THR A 273 59.08 -18.10 -17.75
N GLY A 274 58.65 -18.42 -18.98
CA GLY A 274 58.68 -19.79 -19.51
C GLY A 274 57.78 -20.77 -18.74
N ALA A 275 58.25 -22.00 -18.58
CA ALA A 275 57.50 -23.09 -17.93
C ALA A 275 57.15 -22.80 -16.45
N ASN A 276 57.85 -21.86 -15.80
CA ASN A 276 57.61 -21.50 -14.39
C ASN A 276 56.34 -20.66 -14.18
N LYS A 277 55.66 -20.21 -15.25
CA LYS A 277 54.30 -19.64 -15.15
C LYS A 277 53.22 -20.68 -14.91
N LEU A 278 53.50 -21.95 -15.21
CA LEU A 278 52.59 -23.06 -15.00
C LEU A 278 52.85 -23.71 -13.63
N TYR A 279 51.82 -24.34 -13.06
CA TYR A 279 51.90 -25.12 -11.83
C TYR A 279 53.12 -26.07 -11.87
N PRO A 280 53.99 -26.06 -10.84
CA PRO A 280 53.85 -25.55 -9.48
C PRO A 280 54.38 -24.11 -9.29
N PHE A 281 54.36 -23.29 -10.35
CA PHE A 281 54.75 -21.87 -10.34
C PHE A 281 56.20 -21.63 -9.91
N GLY A 282 57.11 -22.58 -10.17
CA GLY A 282 58.50 -22.50 -9.73
C GLY A 282 58.70 -22.60 -8.21
N LYS A 283 57.68 -23.03 -7.45
CA LYS A 283 57.77 -23.36 -6.02
C LYS A 283 57.79 -24.87 -5.81
N ASP A 284 58.26 -25.29 -4.64
CA ASP A 284 58.23 -26.68 -4.18
C ASP A 284 56.81 -27.05 -3.69
N LEU A 285 55.88 -27.26 -4.65
CA LEU A 285 54.52 -27.73 -4.40
C LEU A 285 54.36 -29.18 -4.84
N LEU A 286 53.41 -29.88 -4.22
CA LEU A 286 53.06 -31.25 -4.58
C LEU A 286 52.67 -31.31 -6.06
N ARG A 287 53.31 -32.18 -6.84
CA ARG A 287 52.95 -32.39 -8.25
C ARG A 287 51.67 -33.21 -8.35
N GLY A 288 50.73 -32.75 -9.18
CA GLY A 288 49.52 -33.48 -9.53
C GLY A 288 49.67 -34.26 -10.84
N THR A 289 48.58 -34.89 -11.28
CA THR A 289 48.47 -35.40 -12.65
C THR A 289 48.44 -34.25 -13.65
N ALA A 290 48.79 -34.50 -14.92
CA ALA A 290 48.80 -33.46 -15.96
C ALA A 290 47.45 -32.71 -16.10
N LEU A 291 46.33 -33.42 -15.88
CA LEU A 291 45.00 -32.82 -15.91
C LEU A 291 44.72 -31.96 -14.66
N GLN A 292 45.17 -32.37 -13.46
CA GLN A 292 45.08 -31.55 -12.24
C GLN A 292 45.89 -30.27 -12.38
N GLU A 293 47.13 -30.37 -12.87
CA GLU A 293 47.99 -29.20 -13.09
C GLU A 293 47.37 -28.24 -14.13
N GLN A 294 46.77 -28.78 -15.21
CA GLN A 294 46.07 -27.96 -16.20
C GLN A 294 44.84 -27.25 -15.62
N ALA A 295 44.05 -27.91 -14.78
CA ALA A 295 42.90 -27.30 -14.11
C ALA A 295 43.33 -26.15 -13.18
N ILE A 296 44.38 -26.34 -12.38
CA ILE A 296 44.93 -25.28 -11.52
C ILE A 296 45.42 -24.10 -12.36
N ASN A 297 46.11 -24.37 -13.48
CA ASN A 297 46.56 -23.32 -14.40
C ASN A 297 45.39 -22.55 -15.02
N GLN A 298 44.28 -23.20 -15.34
CA GLN A 298 43.09 -22.54 -15.88
C GLN A 298 42.46 -21.58 -14.86
N GLU A 299 42.33 -21.98 -13.59
CA GLU A 299 41.81 -21.09 -12.56
C GLU A 299 42.75 -19.93 -12.25
N VAL A 300 44.07 -20.17 -12.24
CA VAL A 300 45.05 -19.08 -12.10
C VAL A 300 45.03 -18.13 -13.29
N ASN A 301 44.86 -18.61 -14.52
CA ASN A 301 44.69 -17.74 -15.69
C ASN A 301 43.43 -16.88 -15.60
N ARG A 302 42.32 -17.42 -15.07
CA ARG A 302 41.12 -16.63 -14.78
C ARG A 302 41.36 -15.57 -13.70
N LEU A 303 42.16 -15.92 -12.69
CA LEU A 303 42.55 -14.96 -11.65
C LEU A 303 43.39 -13.80 -12.21
N LEU A 304 44.31 -14.11 -13.13
CA LEU A 304 45.07 -13.12 -13.89
C LEU A 304 44.16 -12.24 -14.75
N ASP A 305 43.16 -12.82 -15.41
CA ASP A 305 42.15 -12.09 -16.21
C ASP A 305 41.32 -11.11 -15.37
N ILE A 306 40.90 -11.53 -14.16
CA ILE A 306 40.20 -10.67 -13.20
C ILE A 306 41.08 -9.49 -12.77
N HIS A 307 42.33 -9.76 -12.41
CA HIS A 307 43.27 -8.72 -11.99
C HIS A 307 43.56 -7.72 -13.12
N ASP A 308 43.71 -8.22 -14.35
CA ASP A 308 43.89 -7.42 -15.56
C ASP A 308 42.65 -6.56 -15.86
N ALA A 309 41.44 -7.13 -15.74
CA ALA A 309 40.19 -6.38 -15.90
C ALA A 309 40.04 -5.23 -14.88
N LEU A 310 40.49 -5.44 -13.64
CA LEU A 310 40.51 -4.40 -12.61
C LEU A 310 41.52 -3.30 -12.94
N ALA A 311 42.70 -3.67 -13.43
CA ALA A 311 43.75 -2.74 -13.87
C ALA A 311 43.30 -1.92 -15.09
N ASP A 312 42.65 -2.55 -16.06
CA ASP A 312 42.06 -1.90 -17.24
C ASP A 312 41.02 -0.84 -16.85
N LEU A 313 40.09 -1.20 -15.96
CA LEU A 313 39.05 -0.29 -15.49
C LEU A 313 39.64 0.87 -14.66
N ALA A 314 40.62 0.59 -13.79
CA ALA A 314 41.32 1.59 -13.01
C ALA A 314 42.09 2.58 -13.89
N LEU A 315 42.81 2.07 -14.90
CA LEU A 315 43.56 2.88 -15.86
C LEU A 315 42.61 3.75 -16.70
N ALA A 316 41.52 3.18 -17.20
CA ALA A 316 40.51 3.91 -17.95
C ALA A 316 39.87 5.03 -17.11
N GLU A 317 39.52 4.74 -15.86
CA GLU A 317 38.95 5.73 -14.93
C GLU A 317 39.95 6.83 -14.61
N GLY A 318 41.22 6.49 -14.36
CA GLY A 318 42.28 7.46 -14.11
C GLY A 318 42.44 8.44 -15.28
N VAL A 319 42.51 7.93 -16.52
CA VAL A 319 42.56 8.79 -17.71
C VAL A 319 41.26 9.57 -17.88
N HIS A 320 40.10 9.00 -17.57
CA HIS A 320 38.82 9.69 -17.65
C HIS A 320 38.74 10.89 -16.70
N GLN A 321 39.15 10.71 -15.45
CA GLN A 321 39.16 11.78 -14.46
C GLN A 321 40.19 12.87 -14.78
N VAL A 322 41.36 12.51 -15.32
CA VAL A 322 42.35 13.49 -15.83
C VAL A 322 41.75 14.33 -16.97
N VAL A 323 41.06 13.70 -17.92
CA VAL A 323 40.38 14.40 -19.02
C VAL A 323 39.30 15.36 -18.52
N GLN A 324 38.61 15.02 -17.42
CA GLN A 324 37.63 15.89 -16.78
C GLN A 324 38.26 16.99 -15.90
N GLY A 325 39.58 17.03 -15.73
CA GLY A 325 40.29 17.99 -14.87
C GLY A 325 40.31 17.61 -13.38
N ASN A 326 39.84 16.42 -13.02
CA ASN A 326 39.77 15.92 -11.64
C ASN A 326 41.07 15.18 -11.25
N TYR A 327 42.20 15.88 -11.21
CA TYR A 327 43.51 15.28 -10.95
C TYR A 327 43.60 14.59 -9.57
N ASP A 328 42.99 15.17 -8.53
CA ASP A 328 42.95 14.56 -7.19
C ASP A 328 42.19 13.23 -7.18
N ARG A 329 41.08 13.15 -7.93
CA ARG A 329 40.29 11.91 -8.07
C ARG A 329 41.03 10.87 -8.90
N ALA A 330 41.79 11.26 -9.93
CA ALA A 330 42.64 10.36 -10.68
C ALA A 330 43.77 9.78 -9.81
N ALA A 331 44.42 10.62 -8.98
CA ALA A 331 45.45 10.18 -8.03
C ALA A 331 44.87 9.26 -6.94
N ALA A 332 43.72 9.62 -6.36
CA ALA A 332 43.04 8.81 -5.35
C ALA A 332 42.56 7.47 -5.92
N THR A 333 42.09 7.43 -7.16
CA THR A 333 41.69 6.19 -7.84
C THR A 333 42.90 5.27 -8.02
N THR A 334 44.02 5.81 -8.52
CA THR A 334 45.27 5.05 -8.69
C THR A 334 45.81 4.53 -7.36
N ASP A 335 45.75 5.35 -6.30
CA ASP A 335 46.20 4.94 -4.95
C ASP A 335 45.27 3.90 -4.32
N ALA A 336 43.95 4.02 -4.52
CA ALA A 336 42.97 3.06 -4.02
C ALA A 336 43.18 1.66 -4.59
N TYR A 337 43.41 1.54 -5.90
CA TYR A 337 43.72 0.26 -6.54
C TYR A 337 45.11 -0.27 -6.18
N GLY A 338 46.10 0.60 -5.96
CA GLY A 338 47.47 0.20 -5.60
C GLY A 338 47.67 -0.17 -4.12
N ARG A 339 46.93 0.45 -3.21
CA ARG A 339 47.05 0.23 -1.74
C ARG A 339 45.87 -0.52 -1.12
N GLY A 340 44.89 -0.96 -1.93
CA GLY A 340 43.72 -1.69 -1.45
C GLY A 340 42.74 -0.84 -0.64
N ASN A 341 42.72 0.47 -0.89
CA ASN A 341 41.78 1.41 -0.28
C ASN A 341 40.45 1.40 -1.05
N PHE A 342 39.35 1.88 -0.45
CA PHE A 342 38.01 1.84 -1.06
C PHE A 342 37.91 2.67 -2.35
N PRO A 343 37.87 2.07 -3.56
CA PRO A 343 37.79 2.84 -4.79
C PRO A 343 36.34 3.35 -5.00
N PRO A 344 36.15 4.58 -5.51
CA PRO A 344 34.84 5.05 -5.94
C PRO A 344 34.34 4.21 -7.13
N ILE A 345 33.02 4.21 -7.36
CA ILE A 345 32.46 3.61 -8.57
C ILE A 345 33.02 4.38 -9.78
N PRO A 346 33.59 3.70 -10.79
CA PRO A 346 34.11 4.36 -11.99
C PRO A 346 33.03 5.10 -12.78
N ASP A 347 33.32 6.32 -13.20
CA ASP A 347 32.44 7.13 -14.04
C ASP A 347 32.63 6.79 -15.53
N VAL A 348 33.80 6.28 -15.93
CA VAL A 348 34.15 5.95 -17.34
C VAL A 348 33.25 4.88 -17.98
N ILE A 349 32.50 4.14 -17.16
CA ILE A 349 31.53 3.11 -17.59
C ILE A 349 30.08 3.58 -17.51
N GLN A 350 29.84 4.78 -16.96
CA GLN A 350 28.50 5.35 -16.87
C GLN A 350 28.17 6.09 -18.14
N THR A 351 27.08 5.69 -18.80
CA THR A 351 26.57 6.43 -19.96
C THR A 351 25.91 7.72 -19.46
N PRO A 352 26.45 8.91 -19.78
CA PRO A 352 25.81 10.16 -19.40
C PRO A 352 24.46 10.27 -20.10
N ARG A 353 23.42 10.55 -19.31
CA ARG A 353 22.08 10.78 -19.82
C ARG A 353 21.94 12.25 -20.17
N THR A 354 21.76 12.58 -21.45
CA THR A 354 21.39 13.93 -21.87
C THR A 354 19.90 14.14 -21.64
N GLY A 355 19.53 14.57 -20.45
CA GLY A 355 18.16 14.97 -20.11
C GLY A 355 18.19 16.21 -19.24
N ILE A 356 17.31 17.17 -19.53
CA ILE A 356 17.01 18.25 -18.59
C ILE A 356 15.92 17.70 -17.67
N THR A 357 16.23 17.53 -16.38
CA THR A 357 15.23 17.13 -15.41
C THR A 357 14.30 18.31 -15.16
N LEU A 358 13.04 18.21 -15.60
CA LEU A 358 11.99 19.16 -15.24
C LEU A 358 11.26 18.65 -14.00
N VAL A 359 11.36 19.39 -12.91
CA VAL A 359 10.59 19.10 -11.69
C VAL A 359 9.30 19.90 -11.74
N HIS A 360 8.17 19.22 -11.93
CA HIS A 360 6.84 19.83 -11.83
C HIS A 360 6.34 19.73 -10.39
N ARG A 361 6.28 20.87 -9.68
CA ARG A 361 5.61 20.98 -8.37
C ARG A 361 4.18 21.48 -8.61
N VAL A 362 3.19 20.73 -8.15
CA VAL A 362 1.77 21.11 -8.23
C VAL A 362 1.31 21.49 -6.83
N ALA A 363 0.77 22.68 -6.69
CA ALA A 363 0.18 23.18 -5.44
C ALA A 363 -1.29 23.52 -5.66
N VAL A 364 -2.12 23.20 -4.67
CA VAL A 364 -3.53 23.62 -4.62
C VAL A 364 -3.61 24.79 -3.65
N HIS A 365 -3.98 25.96 -4.16
CA HIS A 365 -4.19 27.14 -3.33
C HIS A 365 -5.62 27.12 -2.78
N LEU A 366 -5.76 27.02 -1.46
CA LEU A 366 -7.04 27.06 -0.78
C LEU A 366 -7.42 28.51 -0.43
N GLU A 367 -8.72 28.79 -0.31
CA GLU A 367 -9.19 30.10 0.11
C GLU A 367 -8.72 30.41 1.54
N ALA A 368 -8.15 31.60 1.75
CA ALA A 368 -7.68 32.05 3.05
C ALA A 368 -8.80 32.80 3.79
N GLY A 369 -8.80 32.76 5.12
CA GLY A 369 -9.78 33.49 5.94
C GLY A 369 -11.18 32.88 5.96
N VAL A 370 -11.33 31.62 5.55
CA VAL A 370 -12.59 30.88 5.65
C VAL A 370 -13.00 30.76 7.12
N SER A 371 -14.26 31.08 7.42
CA SER A 371 -14.74 31.00 8.79
C SER A 371 -14.78 29.55 9.29
N TRP A 372 -14.18 29.32 10.45
CA TRP A 372 -14.19 28.01 11.12
C TRP A 372 -15.54 27.65 11.75
N ASN A 373 -16.45 28.63 11.91
CA ASN A 373 -17.76 28.45 12.53
C ASN A 373 -18.94 28.47 11.54
N ALA A 374 -18.66 28.46 10.23
CA ALA A 374 -19.68 28.44 9.19
C ALA A 374 -19.53 27.19 8.31
N SER A 375 -20.64 26.49 8.07
CA SER A 375 -20.64 25.38 7.12
C SER A 375 -20.75 25.88 5.68
N PRO A 376 -19.96 25.32 4.74
CA PRO A 376 -20.12 25.60 3.31
C PRO A 376 -21.42 25.03 2.73
N LEU A 377 -22.12 24.13 3.45
CA LEU A 377 -23.38 23.51 3.02
C LEU A 377 -24.63 24.15 3.65
N GLY A 378 -24.46 25.13 4.55
CA GLY A 378 -25.55 25.90 5.15
C GLY A 378 -26.39 25.14 6.19
N THR A 379 -27.10 24.10 5.79
CA THR A 379 -28.05 23.36 6.65
C THR A 379 -27.39 22.37 7.61
N ILE A 380 -26.13 21.99 7.34
CA ILE A 380 -25.38 21.02 8.14
C ILE A 380 -24.51 21.75 9.16
N ALA A 381 -24.61 21.37 10.43
CA ALA A 381 -23.83 21.97 11.51
C ALA A 381 -22.31 21.71 11.34
N VAL A 382 -21.49 22.66 11.75
CA VAL A 382 -20.02 22.54 11.71
C VAL A 382 -19.57 21.40 12.63
N THR A 383 -18.72 20.52 12.11
CA THR A 383 -18.10 19.42 12.86
C THR A 383 -16.67 19.78 13.28
N PRO A 384 -16.10 19.14 14.32
CA PRO A 384 -14.75 19.43 14.78
C PRO A 384 -13.68 19.36 13.68
N ARG A 385 -13.80 18.42 12.74
CA ARG A 385 -12.87 18.32 11.59
C ARG A 385 -13.01 19.53 10.68
N SER A 386 -14.24 19.92 10.34
CA SER A 386 -14.48 21.09 9.49
C SER A 386 -14.07 22.41 10.15
N ALA A 387 -14.20 22.53 11.48
CA ALA A 387 -13.71 23.67 12.22
C ALA A 387 -12.17 23.70 12.28
N GLY A 388 -11.53 22.53 12.38
CA GLY A 388 -10.08 22.39 12.35
C GLY A 388 -9.47 22.80 11.01
N GLU A 389 -10.05 22.38 9.89
CA GLU A 389 -9.57 22.74 8.55
C GLU A 389 -10.70 23.24 7.61
N PRO A 390 -11.19 24.48 7.82
CA PRO A 390 -12.34 25.02 7.09
C PRO A 390 -12.05 25.25 5.60
N ALA A 391 -10.81 25.62 5.25
CA ALA A 391 -10.41 25.84 3.87
C ALA A 391 -10.45 24.54 3.03
N ILE A 392 -10.01 23.42 3.61
CA ILE A 392 -10.12 22.08 2.98
C ILE A 392 -11.60 21.70 2.87
N ASN A 393 -12.38 21.92 3.92
CA ASN A 393 -13.81 21.59 3.93
C ASN A 393 -14.60 22.37 2.85
N GLN A 394 -14.33 23.66 2.68
CA GLN A 394 -14.93 24.48 1.64
C GLN A 394 -14.47 24.06 0.24
N TRP A 395 -13.19 23.75 0.05
CA TRP A 395 -12.69 23.24 -1.22
C TRP A 395 -13.36 21.91 -1.61
N LEU A 396 -13.48 20.97 -0.66
CA LEU A 396 -14.20 19.71 -0.89
C LEU A 396 -15.69 19.96 -1.23
N ALA A 397 -16.33 20.94 -0.60
CA ALA A 397 -17.71 21.32 -0.93
C ALA A 397 -17.87 21.78 -2.39
N SER A 398 -16.82 22.38 -2.98
CA SER A 398 -16.84 22.81 -4.39
C SER A 398 -16.70 21.67 -5.41
N LEU A 399 -16.22 20.49 -4.97
CA LEU A 399 -15.98 19.33 -5.82
C LEU A 399 -17.03 18.22 -5.64
N LEU A 400 -17.60 18.11 -4.44
CA LEU A 400 -18.69 17.18 -4.14
C LEU A 400 -20.04 17.74 -4.65
N PRO A 401 -21.09 16.90 -4.75
CA PRO A 401 -22.42 17.37 -5.17
C PRO A 401 -22.92 18.52 -4.29
N ALA A 402 -23.32 19.62 -4.93
CA ALA A 402 -23.70 20.86 -4.24
C ALA A 402 -24.95 20.73 -3.34
N GLN A 403 -25.79 19.71 -3.56
CA GLN A 403 -26.98 19.43 -2.77
C GLN A 403 -26.81 18.10 -2.04
N PRO A 404 -26.51 18.11 -0.71
CA PRO A 404 -26.32 16.89 0.07
C PRO A 404 -27.56 15.97 0.08
N ALA A 405 -28.77 16.52 -0.01
CA ALA A 405 -30.02 15.76 -0.17
C ALA A 405 -30.07 14.85 -1.41
N ASN A 406 -29.24 15.12 -2.43
CA ASN A 406 -29.18 14.34 -3.67
C ASN A 406 -28.19 13.18 -3.60
N VAL A 407 -27.46 13.02 -2.49
CA VAL A 407 -26.60 11.86 -2.23
C VAL A 407 -27.31 10.97 -1.23
N VAL A 408 -27.71 9.78 -1.63
CA VAL A 408 -28.58 8.90 -0.82
C VAL A 408 -28.12 7.44 -0.78
N CYS A 409 -28.61 6.69 0.19
CA CYS A 409 -28.69 5.23 0.14
C CYS A 409 -30.12 4.78 0.41
N LYS A 410 -30.50 3.65 -0.16
CA LYS A 410 -31.78 3.01 0.15
C LYS A 410 -31.60 2.07 1.32
N VAL A 411 -32.49 2.12 2.29
CA VAL A 411 -32.52 1.23 3.44
C VAL A 411 -33.87 0.52 3.45
N ILE A 412 -33.87 -0.78 3.71
CA ILE A 412 -35.09 -1.58 3.81
C ILE A 412 -35.19 -2.09 5.24
N ILE A 413 -36.29 -1.78 5.91
CA ILE A 413 -36.62 -2.33 7.22
C ILE A 413 -37.67 -3.41 7.02
N THR A 414 -37.38 -4.63 7.47
CA THR A 414 -38.33 -5.74 7.49
C THR A 414 -38.77 -6.01 8.92
N ASP A 415 -40.07 -5.84 9.18
CA ASP A 415 -40.70 -6.27 10.42
C ASP A 415 -40.88 -7.78 10.41
N LEU A 416 -40.29 -8.48 11.39
CA LEU A 416 -40.33 -9.94 11.46
C LEU A 416 -41.69 -10.50 11.92
N THR A 417 -42.57 -9.67 12.47
CA THR A 417 -43.93 -10.11 12.86
C THR A 417 -44.88 -10.15 11.68
N THR A 418 -44.83 -9.11 10.84
CA THR A 418 -45.74 -8.94 9.70
C THR A 418 -45.11 -9.33 8.36
N ASN A 419 -43.78 -9.49 8.31
CA ASN A 419 -42.98 -9.53 7.08
C ASN A 419 -43.19 -8.30 6.16
N ALA A 420 -43.66 -7.18 6.70
CA ALA A 420 -43.80 -5.94 5.96
C ALA A 420 -42.41 -5.31 5.72
N GLU A 421 -42.18 -4.83 4.49
CA GLU A 421 -40.98 -4.09 4.13
C GLU A 421 -41.28 -2.59 4.00
N THR A 422 -40.53 -1.77 4.73
CA THR A 422 -40.59 -0.31 4.66
C THR A 422 -39.31 0.22 4.00
N PRO A 423 -39.36 0.60 2.71
CA PRO A 423 -38.21 1.20 2.03
C PRO A 423 -38.07 2.68 2.38
N LEU A 424 -36.88 3.07 2.82
CA LEU A 424 -36.51 4.43 3.18
C LEU A 424 -35.30 4.91 2.39
N GLN A 425 -35.14 6.21 2.30
CA GLN A 425 -33.94 6.85 1.74
C GLN A 425 -33.27 7.66 2.84
N VAL A 426 -31.97 7.42 3.04
CA VAL A 426 -31.14 8.22 3.93
C VAL A 426 -30.19 9.04 3.10
N SER A 427 -30.26 10.36 3.23
CA SER A 427 -29.40 11.29 2.50
C SER A 427 -28.14 11.67 3.28
N TRP A 428 -27.16 12.24 2.59
CA TRP A 428 -26.00 12.85 3.23
C TRP A 428 -26.39 13.99 4.19
N GLU A 429 -27.44 14.74 3.86
CA GLU A 429 -27.99 15.79 4.75
C GLU A 429 -28.54 15.20 6.06
N ASP A 430 -29.25 14.08 5.98
CA ASP A 430 -29.80 13.38 7.15
C ASP A 430 -28.72 12.93 8.14
N LEU A 431 -27.55 12.56 7.62
CA LEU A 431 -26.41 12.12 8.43
C LEU A 431 -25.65 13.29 9.09
N GLN A 432 -25.96 14.54 8.72
CA GLN A 432 -25.36 15.76 9.26
C GLN A 432 -23.81 15.75 9.19
N LEU A 433 -23.27 15.32 8.05
CA LEU A 433 -21.81 15.20 7.82
C LEU A 433 -21.28 16.37 6.99
N GLN A 434 -20.15 16.96 7.38
CA GLN A 434 -19.45 17.93 6.52
C GLN A 434 -18.68 17.20 5.40
N PRO A 435 -18.33 17.89 4.30
CA PRO A 435 -17.51 17.34 3.21
C PRO A 435 -16.25 16.61 3.69
N LEU A 436 -15.56 17.20 4.68
CA LEU A 436 -14.37 16.62 5.27
C LEU A 436 -14.67 15.35 6.08
N ASP A 437 -15.82 15.26 6.75
CA ASP A 437 -16.21 14.03 7.45
C ASP A 437 -16.48 12.91 6.45
N LEU A 438 -17.22 13.21 5.38
CA LEU A 438 -17.53 12.26 4.31
C LEU A 438 -16.25 11.69 3.67
N LEU A 439 -15.23 12.53 3.47
CA LEU A 439 -13.92 12.13 2.95
C LEU A 439 -13.26 11.01 3.79
N TYR A 440 -13.42 11.05 5.12
CA TYR A 440 -12.85 10.06 6.03
C TYR A 440 -13.73 8.83 6.25
N LEU A 441 -15.05 8.99 6.14
CA LEU A 441 -16.03 7.93 6.38
C LEU A 441 -16.20 6.99 5.19
N VAL A 442 -16.17 7.51 3.96
CA VAL A 442 -16.32 6.71 2.75
C VAL A 442 -14.97 6.11 2.37
N GLN A 443 -14.69 4.90 2.86
CA GLN A 443 -13.45 4.19 2.60
C GLN A 443 -13.55 3.27 1.36
N PRO A 444 -12.67 3.43 0.36
CA PRO A 444 -12.79 2.75 -0.93
C PRO A 444 -12.38 1.26 -0.97
N GLU A 445 -11.87 0.69 0.11
CA GLU A 445 -11.07 -0.56 0.06
C GLU A 445 -11.72 -1.77 0.76
N ASN A 446 -12.86 -1.61 1.45
CA ASN A 446 -13.50 -2.74 2.12
C ASN A 446 -15.03 -2.58 2.16
N GLN A 447 -15.76 -3.53 1.59
CA GLN A 447 -17.22 -3.64 1.76
C GLN A 447 -17.62 -3.88 3.23
N GLN A 448 -16.69 -4.36 4.07
CA GLN A 448 -16.85 -4.50 5.53
C GLN A 448 -16.37 -3.28 6.35
N ALA A 449 -15.81 -2.23 5.74
CA ALA A 449 -15.20 -1.09 6.45
C ALA A 449 -16.01 0.22 6.40
N MET A 450 -17.27 0.17 5.94
CA MET A 450 -18.20 1.29 6.15
C MET A 450 -18.84 1.26 7.54
N ALA A 451 -18.23 0.60 8.53
CA ALA A 451 -18.81 0.38 9.85
C ALA A 451 -19.35 1.66 10.52
N GLU A 452 -18.61 2.79 10.47
CA GLU A 452 -19.13 4.04 11.03
C GLU A 452 -20.25 4.66 10.17
N LEU A 453 -20.18 4.55 8.84
CA LEU A 453 -21.26 5.05 7.97
C LEU A 453 -22.53 4.22 8.17
N ASP A 454 -22.40 2.89 8.25
CA ASP A 454 -23.46 1.95 8.59
C ASP A 454 -24.08 2.32 9.94
N ASP A 455 -23.25 2.51 10.97
CA ASP A 455 -23.68 2.89 12.32
C ASP A 455 -24.44 4.22 12.35
N ARG A 456 -24.05 5.20 11.51
CA ARG A 456 -24.75 6.48 11.35
C ARG A 456 -26.09 6.31 10.64
N ILE A 457 -26.14 5.52 9.58
CA ILE A 457 -27.38 5.20 8.85
C ILE A 457 -28.35 4.47 9.78
N LEU A 458 -27.87 3.44 10.51
CA LEU A 458 -28.66 2.70 11.49
C LEU A 458 -29.21 3.62 12.59
N ARG A 459 -28.38 4.50 13.16
CA ARG A 459 -28.82 5.46 14.18
C ARG A 459 -29.92 6.38 13.66
N TYR A 460 -29.75 6.95 12.47
CA TYR A 460 -30.76 7.82 11.87
C TYR A 460 -32.07 7.06 11.63
N MET A 461 -32.00 5.85 11.09
CA MET A 461 -33.19 5.01 10.81
C MET A 461 -33.93 4.61 12.09
N ILE A 462 -33.21 4.20 13.13
CA ILE A 462 -33.80 3.83 14.42
C ILE A 462 -34.48 5.04 15.06
N ALA A 463 -33.90 6.24 14.95
CA ALA A 463 -34.49 7.46 15.47
C ALA A 463 -35.78 7.89 14.73
N GLN A 464 -35.87 7.64 13.42
CA GLN A 464 -37.02 8.02 12.60
C GLN A 464 -38.20 7.04 12.72
N GLU A 465 -37.93 5.74 12.60
CA GLU A 465 -38.99 4.73 12.49
C GLU A 465 -39.25 3.98 13.80
N ALA A 466 -38.34 4.07 14.78
CA ALA A 466 -38.37 3.30 16.02
C ALA A 466 -38.74 1.82 15.79
N PRO A 467 -38.04 1.08 14.90
CA PRO A 467 -38.39 -0.30 14.62
C PRO A 467 -38.17 -1.18 15.85
N ARG A 468 -38.86 -2.31 15.90
CA ARG A 468 -38.62 -3.32 16.93
C ARG A 468 -37.15 -3.77 16.89
N PRO A 469 -36.47 -4.00 18.03
CA PRO A 469 -35.02 -4.19 18.04
C PRO A 469 -34.51 -5.39 17.24
N ASP A 470 -35.33 -6.41 17.03
CA ASP A 470 -34.99 -7.60 16.23
C ASP A 470 -35.32 -7.45 14.73
N ALA A 471 -35.90 -6.32 14.30
CA ALA A 471 -36.19 -6.02 12.90
C ALA A 471 -34.94 -6.13 12.04
N LYS A 472 -35.11 -6.63 10.81
CA LYS A 472 -34.00 -6.78 9.88
C LYS A 472 -33.83 -5.48 9.10
N ILE A 473 -32.66 -4.85 9.22
CA ILE A 473 -32.32 -3.63 8.48
C ILE A 473 -31.29 -3.98 7.42
N GLU A 474 -31.57 -3.66 6.16
CA GLU A 474 -30.66 -3.87 5.04
C GLU A 474 -30.32 -2.56 4.32
N ILE A 475 -29.03 -2.24 4.24
CA ILE A 475 -28.53 -1.04 3.57
C ILE A 475 -28.11 -1.40 2.14
N LYS A 476 -28.73 -0.75 1.15
CA LYS A 476 -28.47 -0.97 -0.28
C LYS A 476 -27.64 0.18 -0.85
N TYR A 477 -26.31 0.03 -0.79
CA TYR A 477 -25.37 1.04 -1.31
C TYR A 477 -25.32 1.14 -2.84
N THR A 478 -25.58 0.03 -3.54
CA THR A 478 -25.41 -0.09 -4.98
C THR A 478 -26.69 0.10 -5.79
N GLU A 479 -27.85 0.15 -5.13
CA GLU A 479 -29.13 0.33 -5.81
C GLU A 479 -29.30 1.79 -6.20
N ARG A 480 -29.43 2.05 -7.51
CA ARG A 480 -29.57 3.41 -8.04
C ARG A 480 -30.92 4.02 -7.67
N VAL A 481 -30.89 5.31 -7.32
CA VAL A 481 -32.09 6.12 -7.09
C VAL A 481 -32.22 7.13 -8.22
N THR A 482 -33.37 7.14 -8.89
CA THR A 482 -33.59 8.00 -10.07
C THR A 482 -33.43 9.48 -9.70
N GLY A 483 -32.59 10.21 -10.44
CA GLY A 483 -32.34 11.64 -10.23
C GLY A 483 -31.43 11.99 -9.04
N LYS A 484 -30.83 10.99 -8.38
CA LYS A 484 -29.92 11.15 -7.24
C LYS A 484 -28.65 10.32 -7.45
N PHE A 485 -27.62 10.58 -6.63
CA PHE A 485 -26.38 9.82 -6.59
C PHE A 485 -26.38 8.90 -5.38
N THR A 486 -25.78 7.71 -5.48
CA THR A 486 -25.55 6.88 -4.30
C THR A 486 -24.22 7.20 -3.62
N PHE A 487 -24.10 6.90 -2.32
CA PHE A 487 -22.80 6.97 -1.64
C PHE A 487 -21.73 6.13 -2.34
N PHE A 488 -22.13 4.99 -2.93
CA PHE A 488 -21.24 4.13 -3.71
C PHE A 488 -20.71 4.83 -4.97
N GLU A 489 -21.54 5.61 -5.67
CA GLU A 489 -21.14 6.36 -6.86
C GLU A 489 -20.12 7.48 -6.55
N LEU A 490 -20.05 7.96 -5.30
CA LEU A 490 -19.05 8.93 -4.86
C LEU A 490 -17.69 8.32 -4.51
N VAL A 491 -17.61 7.00 -4.28
CA VAL A 491 -16.37 6.33 -3.83
C VAL A 491 -15.15 6.63 -4.72
N PRO A 492 -15.24 6.59 -6.07
CA PRO A 492 -14.08 6.89 -6.93
C PRO A 492 -13.61 8.34 -6.81
N LEU A 493 -14.54 9.30 -6.67
CA LEU A 493 -14.21 10.71 -6.47
C LEU A 493 -13.53 10.90 -5.11
N ILE A 494 -14.13 10.35 -4.05
CA ILE A 494 -13.58 10.43 -2.69
C ILE A 494 -12.20 9.79 -2.62
N ARG A 495 -11.96 8.66 -3.30
CA ARG A 495 -10.64 8.03 -3.39
C ARG A 495 -9.58 9.00 -3.95
N SER A 496 -9.90 9.69 -5.04
CA SER A 496 -9.00 10.67 -5.67
C SER A 496 -8.77 11.88 -4.78
N LEU A 497 -9.82 12.41 -4.14
CA LEU A 497 -9.72 13.54 -3.22
C LEU A 497 -8.89 13.19 -1.97
N ARG A 498 -9.07 11.98 -1.43
CA ARG A 498 -8.27 11.47 -0.31
C ARG A 498 -6.80 11.39 -0.67
N ALA A 499 -6.45 10.90 -1.86
CA ALA A 499 -5.06 10.86 -2.31
C ALA A 499 -4.44 12.27 -2.35
N ILE A 500 -5.19 13.27 -2.82
CA ILE A 500 -4.72 14.66 -2.84
C ILE A 500 -4.53 15.19 -1.42
N VAL A 501 -5.53 15.05 -0.54
CA VAL A 501 -5.48 15.65 0.81
C VAL A 501 -4.50 14.93 1.74
N LEU A 502 -4.44 13.60 1.69
CA LEU A 502 -3.67 12.79 2.65
C LEU A 502 -2.23 12.51 2.20
N SER A 503 -1.93 12.57 0.90
CA SER A 503 -0.56 12.36 0.39
C SER A 503 0.18 13.66 0.11
N SER A 504 -0.49 14.82 0.22
CA SER A 504 0.16 16.13 0.12
C SER A 504 0.66 16.61 1.47
N ARG A 505 1.63 17.52 1.45
CA ARG A 505 2.05 18.28 2.62
C ARG A 505 1.77 19.78 2.41
N PRO A 506 1.63 20.57 3.49
CA PRO A 506 1.55 22.02 3.38
C PRO A 506 2.73 22.59 2.57
N LEU A 507 2.44 23.61 1.77
CA LEU A 507 3.45 24.32 0.99
C LEU A 507 4.36 25.11 1.95
N GLN A 508 5.66 24.93 1.82
CA GLN A 508 6.69 25.61 2.59
C GLN A 508 7.37 26.70 1.75
N ALA A 509 8.04 27.66 2.40
CA ALA A 509 8.71 28.75 1.69
C ALA A 509 9.84 28.23 0.78
N THR A 510 10.52 27.16 1.19
CA THR A 510 11.55 26.50 0.38
C THR A 510 11.01 25.81 -0.88
N ASP A 511 9.71 25.50 -0.96
CA ASP A 511 9.10 24.87 -2.14
C ASP A 511 8.96 25.81 -3.33
N VAL A 512 8.94 27.12 -3.07
CA VAL A 512 8.85 28.18 -4.08
C VAL A 512 10.18 28.89 -4.28
N SER A 513 11.21 28.55 -3.47
CA SER A 513 12.56 29.09 -3.57
C SER A 513 13.42 28.31 -4.58
N LEU A 514 14.39 28.99 -5.18
CA LEU A 514 15.44 28.32 -5.96
C LEU A 514 16.31 27.46 -5.04
N THR A 515 16.90 26.39 -5.58
CA THR A 515 17.68 25.41 -4.81
C THR A 515 18.82 26.05 -4.02
N ASP A 516 19.44 27.12 -4.55
CA ASP A 516 20.56 27.82 -3.90
C ASP A 516 20.11 28.90 -2.89
N GLU A 517 18.81 29.21 -2.84
CA GLU A 517 18.22 30.23 -1.96
C GLU A 517 17.46 29.61 -0.77
N ALA A 518 17.11 28.32 -0.88
CA ALA A 518 16.40 27.59 0.16
C ALA A 518 17.28 27.38 1.41
N LYS A 519 16.85 27.93 2.55
CA LYS A 519 17.46 27.71 3.87
C LYS A 519 16.43 27.14 4.81
N GLN A 520 16.86 26.26 5.72
CA GLN A 520 15.97 25.64 6.71
C GLN A 520 15.22 26.68 7.58
N ALA A 521 15.85 27.83 7.85
CA ALA A 521 15.24 28.93 8.60
C ALA A 521 14.02 29.56 7.89
N HIS A 522 13.88 29.41 6.56
CA HIS A 522 12.72 29.94 5.84
C HIS A 522 11.44 29.14 6.10
N ASP A 523 11.56 27.90 6.60
CA ASP A 523 10.43 27.03 6.89
C ASP A 523 9.99 27.08 8.36
N GLU A 524 10.63 27.91 9.20
CA GLU A 524 10.35 28.03 10.64
C GLU A 524 9.06 28.80 10.94
N GLN A 525 8.55 29.61 10.00
CA GLN A 525 7.30 30.35 10.17
C GLN A 525 6.10 29.58 9.60
N VAL A 526 5.56 28.65 10.38
CA VAL A 526 4.24 28.06 10.10
C VAL A 526 3.18 28.95 10.72
N PHE A 527 2.24 29.48 9.93
CA PHE A 527 1.11 30.27 10.43
C PHE A 527 -0.11 29.37 10.66
N GLY A 528 -0.67 29.41 11.87
CA GLY A 528 -1.94 28.78 12.23
C GLY A 528 -2.83 29.73 13.05
N ASP A 529 -4.13 29.74 12.77
CA ASP A 529 -5.09 30.47 13.61
C ASP A 529 -5.23 29.76 14.96
N LYS A 530 -4.63 30.32 16.01
CA LYS A 530 -4.64 29.76 17.37
C LYS A 530 -6.06 29.65 17.91
N THR A 531 -6.94 30.64 17.65
CA THR A 531 -8.32 30.63 18.12
C THR A 531 -9.10 29.46 17.53
N ARG A 532 -8.91 29.18 16.23
CA ARG A 532 -9.50 28.00 15.56
C ARG A 532 -9.08 26.70 16.24
N ILE A 533 -7.79 26.54 16.52
CA ILE A 533 -7.24 25.31 17.12
C ILE A 533 -7.71 25.15 18.57
N ASP A 534 -7.70 26.24 19.34
CA ASP A 534 -8.15 26.24 20.75
C ASP A 534 -9.62 25.81 20.86
N GLN A 535 -10.48 26.21 19.93
CA GLN A 535 -11.90 25.81 19.94
C GLN A 535 -12.10 24.30 19.73
N VAL A 536 -11.37 23.71 18.78
CA VAL A 536 -11.41 22.25 18.56
C VAL A 536 -10.87 21.52 19.80
N ARG A 537 -9.78 22.03 20.40
CA ARG A 537 -9.23 21.50 21.65
C ARG A 537 -10.22 21.57 22.81
N THR A 538 -10.87 22.72 23.04
CA THR A 538 -11.90 22.87 24.08
C THR A 538 -13.08 21.91 23.84
N GLY A 539 -13.48 21.70 22.58
CA GLY A 539 -14.50 20.71 22.25
C GLY A 539 -14.11 19.28 22.62
N LEU A 540 -12.83 18.92 22.43
CA LEU A 540 -12.29 17.62 22.81
C LEU A 540 -12.20 17.46 24.34
N ASP A 541 -11.85 18.53 25.06
CA ASP A 541 -11.78 18.57 26.53
C ASP A 541 -13.18 18.36 27.16
N LEU A 542 -14.19 19.07 26.65
CA LEU A 542 -15.59 18.88 27.06
C LEU A 542 -16.11 17.46 26.77
N LEU A 543 -15.65 16.84 25.68
CA LEU A 543 -15.97 15.44 25.38
C LEU A 543 -15.26 14.49 26.35
N HIS A 544 -13.98 14.71 26.63
CA HIS A 544 -13.21 13.92 27.59
C HIS A 544 -13.89 13.91 28.98
N ASP A 545 -14.32 15.08 29.46
CA ASP A 545 -15.04 15.18 30.73
C ASP A 545 -16.37 14.43 30.69
N ALA A 546 -17.13 14.56 29.60
CA ALA A 546 -18.40 13.85 29.44
C ALA A 546 -18.21 12.33 29.41
N LEU A 547 -17.19 11.82 28.71
CA LEU A 547 -16.85 10.40 28.67
C LEU A 547 -16.43 9.87 30.05
N THR A 548 -15.58 10.63 30.76
CA THR A 548 -15.10 10.27 32.10
C THR A 548 -16.23 10.23 33.11
N ASN A 549 -17.10 11.25 33.09
CA ASN A 549 -18.25 11.32 33.98
C ASN A 549 -19.26 10.20 33.70
N ALA A 550 -19.55 9.90 32.43
CA ALA A 550 -20.46 8.82 32.07
C ALA A 550 -19.90 7.43 32.45
N ALA A 551 -18.60 7.19 32.23
CA ALA A 551 -17.94 5.95 32.65
C ALA A 551 -17.94 5.81 34.18
N ALA A 552 -17.72 6.90 34.91
CA ALA A 552 -17.79 6.91 36.38
C ALA A 552 -19.20 6.65 36.89
N ASP A 553 -20.23 7.27 36.30
CA ASP A 553 -21.63 7.02 36.66
C ASP A 553 -22.01 5.56 36.43
N LEU A 554 -21.77 4.99 35.24
CA LEU A 554 -22.06 3.57 34.98
C LEU A 554 -21.32 2.64 35.95
N LYS A 555 -20.08 2.97 36.30
CA LYS A 555 -19.34 2.22 37.33
C LYS A 555 -20.03 2.30 38.69
N THR A 556 -20.44 3.49 39.13
CA THR A 556 -21.19 3.66 40.38
C THR A 556 -22.51 2.89 40.35
N GLN A 557 -23.25 2.91 39.24
CA GLN A 557 -24.48 2.15 39.09
C GLN A 557 -24.24 0.62 39.20
N LEU A 558 -23.16 0.11 38.62
CA LEU A 558 -22.78 -1.30 38.73
C LEU A 558 -22.35 -1.68 40.15
N ASP A 559 -21.54 -0.84 40.80
CA ASP A 559 -21.07 -1.08 42.17
C ASP A 559 -22.27 -1.09 43.15
N ASN A 560 -23.24 -0.18 42.98
CA ASN A 560 -24.49 -0.17 43.75
C ASN A 560 -25.31 -1.45 43.54
N LEU A 561 -25.43 -1.92 42.29
CA LEU A 561 -26.15 -3.15 41.98
C LEU A 561 -25.49 -4.38 42.60
N HIS A 562 -24.16 -4.46 42.57
CA HIS A 562 -23.41 -5.53 43.21
C HIS A 562 -23.58 -5.52 44.73
N ALA A 563 -23.56 -4.34 45.36
CA ALA A 563 -23.83 -4.21 46.79
C ALA A 563 -25.23 -4.72 47.18
N LEU A 564 -26.25 -4.41 46.37
CA LEU A 564 -27.62 -4.93 46.58
C LEU A 564 -27.68 -6.46 46.42
N LYS A 565 -26.93 -7.03 45.46
CA LYS A 565 -26.85 -8.48 45.25
C LYS A 565 -26.16 -9.17 46.43
N ASP A 566 -25.08 -8.60 46.94
CA ASP A 566 -24.37 -9.14 48.10
C ASP A 566 -25.24 -9.07 49.37
N GLU A 567 -25.96 -7.95 49.58
CA GLU A 567 -26.93 -7.83 50.67
C GLU A 567 -28.05 -8.87 50.56
N GLN A 568 -28.59 -9.08 49.36
CA GLN A 568 -29.59 -10.12 49.10
C GLN A 568 -29.09 -11.52 49.49
N LEU A 569 -27.88 -11.89 49.05
CA LEU A 569 -27.30 -13.21 49.34
C LEU A 569 -27.09 -13.43 50.84
N VAL A 570 -26.67 -12.39 51.59
CA VAL A 570 -26.51 -12.46 53.04
C VAL A 570 -27.85 -12.67 53.73
N LEU A 571 -28.87 -11.91 53.34
CA LEU A 571 -30.22 -12.00 53.92
C LEU A 571 -30.90 -13.34 53.61
N GLU A 572 -30.74 -13.85 52.38
CA GLU A 572 -31.25 -15.17 51.97
C GLU A 572 -30.58 -16.31 52.77
N ALA A 573 -29.29 -16.20 53.07
CA ALA A 573 -28.57 -17.17 53.90
C ALA A 573 -28.95 -17.09 55.39
N GLU A 574 -29.27 -15.89 55.91
CA GLU A 574 -29.70 -15.69 57.30
C GLU A 574 -31.11 -16.25 57.54
N ARG A 575 -32.00 -16.09 56.54
CA ARG A 575 -33.45 -16.35 56.64
C ARG A 575 -33.85 -17.69 57.28
N PRO A 576 -33.27 -18.87 56.93
CA PRO A 576 -33.71 -20.16 57.47
C PRO A 576 -33.43 -20.33 58.97
N SER A 577 -32.47 -19.57 59.51
CA SER A 577 -32.00 -19.65 60.90
C SER A 577 -32.52 -18.51 61.80
N ALA A 578 -33.25 -17.55 61.22
CA ALA A 578 -33.70 -16.35 61.90
C ALA A 578 -34.95 -16.58 62.78
N ALA A 579 -35.07 -15.81 63.86
CA ALA A 579 -36.28 -15.81 64.69
C ALA A 579 -37.49 -15.23 63.91
N PRO A 580 -38.75 -15.61 64.23
CA PRO A 580 -39.92 -15.20 63.45
C PRO A 580 -40.06 -13.69 63.20
N ALA A 581 -39.75 -12.85 64.19
CA ALA A 581 -39.77 -11.39 64.03
C ALA A 581 -38.71 -10.89 63.02
N ARG A 582 -37.52 -11.52 63.02
CA ARG A 582 -36.42 -11.22 62.11
C ARG A 582 -36.71 -11.69 60.68
N VAL A 583 -37.41 -12.80 60.51
CA VAL A 583 -37.85 -13.28 59.18
C VAL A 583 -38.74 -12.23 58.49
N ILE A 584 -39.65 -11.58 59.23
CA ILE A 584 -40.51 -10.52 58.66
C ILE A 584 -39.67 -9.32 58.18
N GLU A 585 -38.65 -8.92 58.96
CA GLU A 585 -37.72 -7.86 58.57
C GLU A 585 -36.92 -8.24 57.32
N ILE A 586 -36.38 -9.46 57.29
CA ILE A 586 -35.63 -10.01 56.15
C ILE A 586 -36.51 -10.01 54.90
N ASP A 587 -37.73 -10.56 54.98
CA ASP A 587 -38.65 -10.63 53.85
C ASP A 587 -39.04 -9.23 53.35
N THR A 588 -39.21 -8.27 54.27
CA THR A 588 -39.48 -6.86 53.93
C THR A 588 -38.28 -6.23 53.18
N ARG A 589 -37.04 -6.47 53.65
CA ARG A 589 -35.85 -5.94 52.99
C ARG A 589 -35.58 -6.62 51.64
N LEU A 590 -35.76 -7.93 51.53
CA LEU A 590 -35.65 -8.66 50.27
C LEU A 590 -36.65 -8.14 49.22
N ALA A 591 -37.88 -7.83 49.64
CA ALA A 591 -38.86 -7.19 48.75
C ALA A 591 -38.40 -5.79 48.28
N ALA A 592 -37.84 -4.98 49.18
CA ALA A 592 -37.29 -3.66 48.82
C ALA A 592 -36.08 -3.78 47.86
N ILE A 593 -35.15 -4.71 48.13
CA ILE A 593 -34.02 -4.98 47.24
C ILE A 593 -34.49 -5.40 45.85
N SER A 594 -35.53 -6.24 45.77
CA SER A 594 -36.10 -6.63 44.47
C SER A 594 -36.65 -5.43 43.69
N ILE A 595 -37.25 -4.44 44.36
CA ILE A 595 -37.76 -3.21 43.74
C ILE A 595 -36.60 -2.33 43.27
N GLU A 596 -35.58 -2.11 44.12
CA GLU A 596 -34.39 -1.32 43.81
C GLU A 596 -33.61 -1.91 42.62
N ARG A 597 -33.40 -3.24 42.62
CA ARG A 597 -32.80 -3.96 41.48
C ARG A 597 -33.67 -3.85 40.22
N GLY A 598 -34.99 -3.95 40.35
CA GLY A 598 -35.93 -3.77 39.24
C GLY A 598 -35.80 -2.40 38.58
N ALA A 599 -35.73 -1.33 39.39
CA ALA A 599 -35.56 0.04 38.91
C ALA A 599 -34.23 0.26 38.17
N TRP A 600 -33.17 -0.48 38.53
CA TRP A 600 -31.89 -0.40 37.83
C TRP A 600 -32.01 -0.83 36.36
N PHE A 601 -32.67 -1.96 36.09
CA PHE A 601 -32.84 -2.50 34.74
C PHE A 601 -33.69 -1.63 33.81
N VAL A 602 -34.53 -0.75 34.36
CA VAL A 602 -35.33 0.20 33.56
C VAL A 602 -34.47 1.21 32.81
N ASN A 603 -33.23 1.47 33.29
CA ASN A 603 -32.35 2.47 32.69
C ASN A 603 -31.47 1.96 31.54
N ILE A 604 -31.53 0.67 31.19
CA ILE A 604 -30.62 0.07 30.20
C ILE A 604 -30.69 0.78 28.83
N ASP A 605 -31.88 1.04 28.32
CA ASP A 605 -32.08 1.72 27.03
C ASP A 605 -31.60 3.19 27.05
N LEU A 606 -31.74 3.87 28.19
CA LEU A 606 -31.20 5.21 28.39
C LEU A 606 -29.67 5.20 28.39
N TRP A 607 -29.04 4.26 29.11
CA TRP A 607 -27.58 4.13 29.13
C TRP A 607 -27.02 3.77 27.76
N MET A 608 -27.68 2.89 27.01
CA MET A 608 -27.32 2.60 25.62
C MET A 608 -27.37 3.86 24.76
N THR A 609 -28.45 4.64 24.85
CA THR A 609 -28.61 5.88 24.08
C THR A 609 -27.53 6.91 24.42
N ASN A 610 -27.29 7.18 25.71
CA ASN A 610 -26.27 8.12 26.16
C ASN A 610 -24.85 7.70 25.73
N THR A 611 -24.57 6.39 25.79
CA THR A 611 -23.28 5.83 25.33
C THR A 611 -23.11 6.04 23.83
N ILE A 612 -24.14 5.76 23.02
CA ILE A 612 -24.12 5.99 21.57
C ILE A 612 -23.87 7.47 21.27
N GLU A 613 -24.53 8.40 21.95
CA GLU A 613 -24.34 9.84 21.74
C GLU A 613 -22.90 10.30 21.99
N LEU A 614 -22.27 9.78 23.05
CA LEU A 614 -20.87 10.08 23.35
C LEU A 614 -19.91 9.48 22.33
N LEU A 615 -20.18 8.26 21.85
CA LEU A 615 -19.37 7.62 20.81
C LEU A 615 -19.50 8.34 19.46
N VAL A 616 -20.70 8.80 19.08
CA VAL A 616 -20.92 9.64 17.89
C VAL A 616 -20.13 10.94 17.99
N ARG A 617 -20.15 11.60 19.15
CA ARG A 617 -19.34 12.80 19.38
C ARG A 617 -17.85 12.49 19.29
N ALA A 618 -17.38 11.39 19.88
CA ALA A 618 -15.99 10.97 19.82
C ALA A 618 -15.52 10.66 18.40
N SER A 619 -16.37 10.04 17.58
CA SER A 619 -16.03 9.75 16.18
C SER A 619 -15.84 11.03 15.35
N SER A 620 -16.57 12.10 15.67
CA SER A 620 -16.39 13.41 15.03
C SER A 620 -14.99 14.02 15.28
N PHE A 621 -14.30 13.63 16.36
CA PHE A 621 -12.90 13.99 16.63
C PHE A 621 -11.89 12.99 16.04
N ALA A 622 -12.34 12.04 15.22
CA ALA A 622 -11.53 10.97 14.63
C ALA A 622 -10.84 10.06 15.65
N ILE A 623 -11.43 9.88 16.84
CA ILE A 623 -10.94 8.92 17.84
C ILE A 623 -11.19 7.50 17.29
N PRO A 624 -10.17 6.62 17.27
CA PRO A 624 -10.29 5.29 16.72
C PRO A 624 -11.29 4.45 17.51
N GLN A 625 -11.82 3.39 16.88
CA GLN A 625 -12.67 2.38 17.54
C GLN A 625 -13.93 2.93 18.25
N THR A 626 -14.47 4.04 17.76
CA THR A 626 -15.68 4.69 18.29
C THR A 626 -16.98 4.16 17.66
N GLY A 627 -16.96 3.02 16.96
CA GLY A 627 -18.16 2.40 16.39
C GLY A 627 -19.15 1.97 17.47
N TRP A 628 -20.45 2.18 17.23
CA TRP A 628 -21.53 1.91 18.19
C TRP A 628 -22.52 0.85 17.71
N GLY A 629 -22.32 0.27 16.52
CA GLY A 629 -23.17 -0.81 15.99
C GLY A 629 -23.25 -2.04 16.88
N PHE A 630 -22.22 -2.28 17.71
CA PHE A 630 -22.23 -3.37 18.70
C PHE A 630 -23.38 -3.22 19.72
N ILE A 631 -23.79 -1.99 20.05
CA ILE A 631 -24.88 -1.73 20.99
C ILE A 631 -26.21 -2.12 20.37
N TYR A 632 -26.45 -1.74 19.11
CA TYR A 632 -27.65 -2.15 18.39
C TYR A 632 -27.69 -3.66 18.16
N ALA A 633 -26.56 -4.26 17.76
CA ALA A 633 -26.47 -5.70 17.55
C ALA A 633 -26.73 -6.49 18.84
N TRP A 634 -26.18 -6.02 19.97
CA TRP A 634 -26.42 -6.63 21.28
C TRP A 634 -27.88 -6.47 21.71
N LYS A 635 -28.47 -5.27 21.59
CA LYS A 635 -29.88 -5.02 21.91
C LYS A 635 -30.81 -5.94 21.11
N ALA A 636 -30.56 -6.07 19.81
CA ALA A 636 -31.31 -6.96 18.92
C ALA A 636 -31.20 -8.43 19.35
N ALA A 637 -30.00 -8.88 19.72
CA ALA A 637 -29.75 -10.24 20.16
C ALA A 637 -30.41 -10.55 21.52
N ALA A 638 -30.31 -9.63 22.49
CA ALA A 638 -30.95 -9.76 23.80
C ALA A 638 -32.48 -9.81 23.68
N PHE A 639 -33.06 -8.91 22.87
CA PHE A 639 -34.49 -8.85 22.61
C PHE A 639 -34.99 -10.16 21.95
N ARG A 640 -34.31 -10.62 20.89
CA ARG A 640 -34.63 -11.89 20.22
C ARG A 640 -34.47 -13.10 21.15
N GLY A 641 -33.48 -13.07 22.04
CA GLY A 641 -33.26 -14.11 23.06
C GLY A 641 -34.44 -14.25 24.01
N LEU A 642 -34.98 -13.13 24.51
CA LEU A 642 -36.17 -13.13 25.36
C LEU A 642 -37.42 -13.62 24.62
N LEU A 643 -37.67 -13.12 23.40
CA LEU A 643 -38.79 -13.60 22.58
C LEU A 643 -38.70 -15.10 22.29
N LYS A 644 -37.49 -15.61 22.04
CA LYS A 644 -37.27 -17.04 21.82
C LYS A 644 -37.62 -17.88 23.06
N GLN A 645 -37.27 -17.43 24.26
CA GLN A 645 -37.65 -18.13 25.49
C GLN A 645 -39.17 -18.17 25.67
N ILE A 646 -39.86 -17.07 25.33
CA ILE A 646 -41.33 -17.00 25.35
C ILE A 646 -41.92 -18.00 24.35
N ASP A 647 -41.44 -18.01 23.10
CA ASP A 647 -41.91 -18.91 22.03
C ASP A 647 -41.73 -20.39 22.41
N GLU A 648 -40.58 -20.75 22.99
CA GLU A 648 -40.32 -22.11 23.48
C GLU A 648 -41.26 -22.51 24.64
N MET A 649 -41.61 -21.57 25.52
CA MET A 649 -42.58 -21.82 26.59
C MET A 649 -44.01 -21.97 26.05
N VAL A 650 -44.43 -21.07 25.15
CA VAL A 650 -45.76 -21.11 24.53
C VAL A 650 -45.96 -22.44 23.80
N LYS A 651 -45.00 -22.87 22.98
CA LYS A 651 -45.03 -24.18 22.30
C LYS A 651 -45.15 -25.35 23.27
N ARG A 652 -44.37 -25.33 24.36
CA ARG A 652 -44.47 -26.36 25.41
C ARG A 652 -45.87 -26.39 26.05
N TRP A 653 -46.50 -25.23 26.20
CA TRP A 653 -47.84 -25.12 26.79
C TRP A 653 -48.94 -25.51 25.79
N ASP A 654 -48.76 -25.27 24.49
CA ASP A 654 -49.62 -25.78 23.43
C ASP A 654 -49.62 -27.30 23.35
N ASP A 655 -48.44 -27.92 23.46
CA ASP A 655 -48.31 -29.38 23.51
C ASP A 655 -49.08 -29.97 24.71
N ARG A 656 -48.98 -29.32 25.88
CA ARG A 656 -49.73 -29.71 27.09
C ARG A 656 -51.24 -29.56 26.93
N LEU A 657 -51.72 -28.49 26.27
CA LEU A 657 -53.14 -28.31 25.97
C LEU A 657 -53.66 -29.35 24.97
N THR A 658 -52.83 -29.73 23.99
CA THR A 658 -53.16 -30.79 23.04
C THR A 658 -53.27 -32.15 23.73
N GLU A 659 -52.32 -32.49 24.61
CA GLU A 659 -52.38 -33.72 25.42
C GLU A 659 -53.59 -33.70 26.37
N PHE A 660 -53.88 -32.55 26.98
CA PHE A 660 -55.06 -32.35 27.81
C PHE A 660 -56.36 -32.62 27.04
N ASP A 661 -56.53 -32.02 25.85
CA ASP A 661 -57.72 -32.19 25.03
C ASP A 661 -57.88 -33.66 24.59
N GLY A 662 -56.77 -34.38 24.37
CA GLY A 662 -56.76 -35.84 24.15
C GLY A 662 -57.27 -36.64 25.35
N LEU A 663 -56.79 -36.35 26.57
CA LEU A 663 -57.26 -37.00 27.80
C LEU A 663 -58.74 -36.71 28.08
N MET A 664 -59.22 -35.50 27.75
CA MET A 664 -60.63 -35.15 27.87
C MET A 664 -61.51 -35.90 26.86
N ALA A 665 -61.00 -36.16 25.66
CA ALA A 665 -61.68 -37.00 24.67
C ALA A 665 -61.75 -38.47 25.12
N GLU A 666 -60.68 -39.02 25.71
CA GLU A 666 -60.68 -40.35 26.32
C GLU A 666 -61.70 -40.44 27.47
N TYR A 667 -61.74 -39.43 28.34
CA TYR A 667 -62.72 -39.34 29.43
C TYR A 667 -64.16 -39.33 28.91
N ALA A 668 -64.44 -38.59 27.83
CA ALA A 668 -65.75 -38.53 27.20
C ALA A 668 -66.16 -39.86 26.52
N ALA A 669 -65.18 -40.65 26.05
CA ALA A 669 -65.41 -41.93 25.40
C ALA A 669 -65.61 -43.11 26.38
N LEU A 670 -65.39 -42.91 27.69
CA LEU A 670 -65.57 -43.97 28.69
C LEU A 670 -67.03 -44.45 28.77
N PRO A 671 -67.28 -45.77 28.79
CA PRO A 671 -68.61 -46.32 28.98
C PRO A 671 -69.29 -45.82 30.27
N ILE A 672 -70.62 -45.74 30.27
CA ILE A 672 -71.41 -45.34 31.46
C ILE A 672 -71.15 -46.27 32.65
N VAL A 673 -70.77 -47.53 32.40
CA VAL A 673 -70.46 -48.55 33.42
C VAL A 673 -69.01 -48.51 33.93
N ALA A 674 -68.16 -47.63 33.38
CA ALA A 674 -66.77 -47.52 33.81
C ALA A 674 -66.68 -47.06 35.29
N PRO A 675 -65.80 -47.66 36.12
CA PRO A 675 -65.58 -47.24 37.50
C PRO A 675 -65.25 -45.75 37.62
N ASP A 676 -65.77 -45.10 38.68
CA ASP A 676 -65.46 -43.69 38.96
C ASP A 676 -63.95 -43.45 39.16
N GLU A 677 -63.21 -44.46 39.62
CA GLU A 677 -61.75 -44.35 39.79
C GLU A 677 -61.01 -44.20 38.45
N ASP A 678 -61.50 -44.83 37.37
CA ASP A 678 -60.92 -44.64 36.03
C ASP A 678 -61.18 -43.22 35.51
N ARG A 679 -62.36 -42.68 35.81
CA ARG A 679 -62.74 -41.28 35.52
C ARG A 679 -61.86 -40.29 36.30
N PHE A 680 -61.66 -40.52 37.60
CA PHE A 680 -60.76 -39.72 38.43
C PHE A 680 -59.33 -39.76 37.92
N ARG A 681 -58.83 -40.93 37.52
CA ARG A 681 -57.45 -41.09 37.02
C ARG A 681 -57.19 -40.27 35.76
N LEU A 682 -58.12 -40.26 34.80
CA LEU A 682 -58.00 -39.43 33.59
C LEU A 682 -58.05 -37.93 33.93
N LEU A 683 -58.98 -37.51 34.79
CA LEU A 683 -59.10 -36.11 35.20
C LEU A 683 -57.88 -35.60 35.97
N GLN A 684 -57.30 -36.41 36.87
CA GLN A 684 -56.09 -36.05 37.61
C GLN A 684 -54.84 -36.01 36.71
N ARG A 685 -54.75 -36.89 35.70
CA ARG A 685 -53.71 -36.79 34.67
C ARG A 685 -53.85 -35.51 33.85
N ALA A 686 -55.07 -35.16 33.46
CA ALA A 686 -55.37 -33.92 32.74
C ALA A 686 -55.05 -32.68 33.59
N GLU A 687 -55.41 -32.70 34.88
CA GLU A 687 -55.07 -31.65 35.85
C GLU A 687 -53.56 -31.42 35.97
N ALA A 688 -52.78 -32.50 36.02
CA ALA A 688 -51.33 -32.45 36.19
C ALA A 688 -50.58 -31.82 34.99
N LEU A 689 -51.22 -31.73 33.81
CA LEU A 689 -50.67 -31.03 32.64
C LEU A 689 -50.83 -29.51 32.76
N LEU A 690 -51.85 -29.04 33.48
CA LEU A 690 -52.23 -27.63 33.55
C LEU A 690 -51.76 -26.93 34.82
N SER A 691 -51.52 -27.69 35.90
CA SER A 691 -51.12 -27.12 37.17
C SER A 691 -50.12 -28.01 37.92
N THR A 692 -49.23 -27.34 38.64
CA THR A 692 -48.28 -27.98 39.56
C THR A 692 -48.91 -28.30 40.92
N GLN A 693 -50.11 -27.78 41.20
CA GLN A 693 -50.85 -27.99 42.45
C GLN A 693 -51.96 -29.02 42.26
N VAL A 694 -52.08 -29.98 43.17
CA VAL A 694 -53.15 -30.99 43.14
C VAL A 694 -54.39 -30.45 43.85
N THR A 695 -55.59 -30.72 43.33
CA THR A 695 -56.85 -30.39 44.02
C THR A 695 -57.02 -31.27 45.27
N GLU A 696 -56.86 -30.66 46.44
CA GLU A 696 -57.07 -31.30 47.74
C GLU A 696 -58.03 -30.49 48.64
N PRO A 697 -59.00 -31.15 49.33
CA PRO A 697 -59.33 -32.57 49.24
C PRO A 697 -59.99 -32.93 47.89
N ARG A 698 -59.80 -34.18 47.43
CA ARG A 698 -60.39 -34.69 46.18
C ARG A 698 -61.93 -34.52 46.23
N PRO A 699 -62.57 -33.91 45.21
CA PRO A 699 -64.02 -33.74 45.16
C PRO A 699 -64.77 -35.08 45.26
N PRO A 700 -66.01 -35.09 45.77
CA PRO A 700 -66.77 -36.31 46.05
C PRO A 700 -67.23 -37.04 44.78
N THR A 701 -67.32 -36.38 43.63
CA THR A 701 -67.69 -37.01 42.34
C THR A 701 -66.71 -36.64 41.21
N PRO A 702 -66.55 -37.49 40.19
CA PRO A 702 -65.74 -37.15 39.01
C PRO A 702 -66.26 -35.91 38.26
N ALA A 703 -67.58 -35.68 38.26
CA ALA A 703 -68.18 -34.50 37.63
C ALA A 703 -67.74 -33.20 38.33
N ASP A 704 -67.66 -33.20 39.67
CA ASP A 704 -67.19 -32.03 40.42
C ASP A 704 -65.71 -31.73 40.11
N LEU A 705 -64.87 -32.77 40.01
CA LEU A 705 -63.46 -32.60 39.61
C LEU A 705 -63.34 -32.11 38.17
N GLN A 706 -64.20 -32.59 37.26
CA GLN A 706 -64.22 -32.14 35.87
C GLN A 706 -64.47 -30.63 35.76
N VAL A 707 -65.37 -30.06 36.57
CA VAL A 707 -65.61 -28.60 36.59
C VAL A 707 -64.34 -27.84 37.01
N VAL A 708 -63.63 -28.32 38.04
CA VAL A 708 -62.38 -27.70 38.50
C VAL A 708 -61.30 -27.75 37.40
N VAL A 709 -61.13 -28.91 36.77
CA VAL A 709 -60.12 -29.13 35.73
C VAL A 709 -60.39 -28.25 34.49
N VAL A 710 -61.65 -28.12 34.06
CA VAL A 710 -62.04 -27.21 32.97
C VAL A 710 -61.79 -25.75 33.33
N GLY A 711 -62.08 -25.34 34.57
CA GLY A 711 -61.76 -24.00 35.06
C GLY A 711 -60.26 -23.70 35.03
N ARG A 712 -59.42 -24.67 35.42
CA ARG A 712 -57.95 -24.56 35.34
C ARG A 712 -57.45 -24.47 33.90
N ARG A 713 -58.08 -25.20 32.96
CA ARG A 713 -57.76 -25.09 31.52
C ARG A 713 -57.94 -23.66 31.03
N LEU A 714 -59.03 -23.00 31.40
CA LEU A 714 -59.28 -21.60 31.02
C LEU A 714 -58.21 -20.67 31.59
N THR A 715 -57.85 -20.81 32.86
CA THR A 715 -56.80 -19.98 33.48
C THR A 715 -55.43 -20.21 32.84
N PHE A 716 -55.08 -21.46 32.55
CA PHE A 716 -53.83 -21.83 31.87
C PHE A 716 -53.79 -21.24 30.45
N ASP A 717 -54.84 -21.42 29.66
CA ASP A 717 -54.96 -20.93 28.28
C ASP A 717 -54.92 -19.40 28.23
N ASN A 718 -55.58 -18.71 29.17
CA ASN A 718 -55.48 -17.26 29.31
C ASN A 718 -54.04 -16.81 29.59
N ARG A 719 -53.32 -17.49 30.49
CA ARG A 719 -51.92 -17.16 30.78
C ARG A 719 -51.02 -17.46 29.58
N ARG A 720 -51.24 -18.57 28.85
CA ARG A 720 -50.54 -18.87 27.60
C ARG A 720 -50.74 -17.74 26.58
N ALA A 721 -51.98 -17.34 26.36
CA ALA A 721 -52.34 -16.29 25.41
C ALA A 721 -51.71 -14.94 25.78
N GLN A 722 -51.56 -14.63 27.08
CA GLN A 722 -50.83 -13.43 27.53
C GLN A 722 -49.34 -13.48 27.14
N PHE A 723 -48.67 -14.62 27.28
CA PHE A 723 -47.28 -14.78 26.83
C PHE A 723 -47.17 -14.80 25.30
N GLU A 724 -48.08 -15.47 24.60
CA GLU A 724 -48.15 -15.48 23.14
C GLU A 724 -48.29 -14.07 22.57
N ALA A 725 -49.11 -13.21 23.19
CA ALA A 725 -49.26 -11.81 22.78
C ALA A 725 -47.95 -11.00 22.84
N LEU A 726 -47.00 -11.38 23.70
CA LEU A 726 -45.68 -10.73 23.77
C LEU A 726 -44.82 -11.02 22.53
N LEU A 727 -45.04 -12.12 21.80
CA LEU A 727 -44.31 -12.44 20.57
C LEU A 727 -44.56 -11.41 19.45
N THR A 728 -45.73 -10.79 19.47
CA THR A 728 -46.15 -9.70 18.57
C THR A 728 -46.15 -8.33 19.25
N THR A 729 -45.35 -8.15 20.30
CA THR A 729 -45.26 -6.87 21.02
C THR A 729 -44.86 -5.72 20.10
N ALA A 730 -45.43 -4.53 20.37
CA ALA A 730 -45.06 -3.27 19.75
C ALA A 730 -43.94 -2.53 20.52
N THR A 731 -43.43 -3.10 21.62
CA THR A 731 -42.37 -2.45 22.40
C THR A 731 -41.06 -2.38 21.61
N THR A 732 -40.39 -1.23 21.68
CA THR A 732 -39.15 -0.94 20.95
C THR A 732 -37.94 -0.88 21.88
N SER A 733 -38.15 -1.12 23.18
CA SER A 733 -37.14 -1.08 24.22
C SER A 733 -36.96 -2.43 24.90
N LEU A 734 -35.73 -2.70 25.35
CA LEU A 734 -35.41 -3.95 26.04
C LEU A 734 -36.01 -3.94 27.45
N ASP A 735 -35.95 -2.78 28.11
CA ASP A 735 -36.57 -2.59 29.43
C ASP A 735 -38.10 -2.80 29.38
N GLY A 736 -38.76 -2.33 28.32
CA GLY A 736 -40.20 -2.48 28.14
C GLY A 736 -40.60 -3.95 28.01
N LEU A 737 -39.91 -4.71 27.16
CA LEU A 737 -40.16 -6.16 27.02
C LEU A 737 -39.88 -6.90 28.35
N LEU A 738 -38.79 -6.57 29.05
CA LEU A 738 -38.46 -7.19 30.32
C LEU A 738 -39.51 -6.88 31.39
N SER A 739 -40.03 -5.65 31.43
CA SER A 739 -41.10 -5.23 32.32
C SER A 739 -42.39 -6.02 32.03
N ASP A 740 -42.80 -6.08 30.75
CA ASP A 740 -43.99 -6.82 30.32
C ASP A 740 -43.90 -8.31 30.72
N ILE A 741 -42.76 -8.96 30.51
CA ILE A 741 -42.52 -10.34 30.95
C ILE A 741 -42.67 -10.47 32.46
N LYS A 742 -42.03 -9.58 33.24
CA LYS A 742 -42.08 -9.61 34.70
C LYS A 742 -43.50 -9.45 35.25
N THR A 743 -44.37 -8.69 34.59
CA THR A 743 -45.79 -8.59 34.99
C THR A 743 -46.56 -9.91 34.87
N LEU A 744 -46.07 -10.84 34.03
CA LEU A 744 -46.69 -12.14 33.83
C LEU A 744 -46.10 -13.25 34.72
N LEU A 745 -45.02 -12.97 35.44
CA LEU A 745 -44.39 -13.89 36.40
C LEU A 745 -45.02 -13.77 37.80
N PRO A 746 -44.98 -14.83 38.63
CA PRO A 746 -44.39 -16.15 38.37
C PRO A 746 -45.35 -17.10 37.61
N VAL A 747 -44.77 -18.16 37.02
CA VAL A 747 -45.51 -19.23 36.30
C VAL A 747 -45.50 -20.58 37.03
N ASP A 748 -45.02 -20.60 38.27
CA ASP A 748 -44.83 -21.78 39.12
C ASP A 748 -46.12 -22.58 39.39
N ALA A 749 -47.27 -21.91 39.38
CA ALA A 749 -48.57 -22.56 39.50
C ALA A 749 -48.95 -23.43 38.27
N PHE A 750 -48.33 -23.17 37.12
CA PHE A 750 -48.64 -23.79 35.82
C PHE A 750 -47.50 -24.67 35.30
N ASP A 751 -46.25 -24.30 35.57
CA ASP A 751 -45.07 -24.99 35.07
C ASP A 751 -44.01 -25.16 36.16
N LYS A 752 -43.47 -26.38 36.29
CA LYS A 752 -42.34 -26.65 37.21
C LYS A 752 -41.02 -26.15 36.65
N THR A 753 -40.93 -25.97 35.33
CA THR A 753 -39.78 -25.32 34.70
C THR A 753 -39.93 -23.80 34.90
N PRO A 754 -39.05 -23.15 35.68
CA PRO A 754 -39.14 -21.72 35.90
C PRO A 754 -38.85 -20.97 34.60
N PHE A 755 -39.58 -19.88 34.36
CA PHE A 755 -39.21 -18.90 33.37
C PHE A 755 -38.23 -17.91 34.02
N ASP A 756 -36.93 -18.14 33.82
CA ASP A 756 -35.88 -17.40 34.53
C ASP A 756 -35.33 -16.23 33.70
N VAL A 757 -35.64 -15.01 34.15
CA VAL A 757 -35.09 -13.77 33.57
C VAL A 757 -33.70 -13.43 34.13
N ALA A 758 -33.21 -14.12 35.16
CA ALA A 758 -31.93 -13.81 35.79
C ALA A 758 -30.75 -13.95 34.83
N ALA A 759 -30.80 -14.90 33.89
CA ALA A 759 -29.79 -15.03 32.85
C ALA A 759 -29.74 -13.80 31.93
N ALA A 760 -30.90 -13.27 31.53
CA ALA A 760 -30.99 -12.07 30.72
C ALA A 760 -30.56 -10.82 31.51
N GLU A 761 -30.98 -10.70 32.78
CA GLU A 761 -30.50 -9.67 33.70
C GLU A 761 -28.98 -9.69 33.85
N GLN A 762 -28.38 -10.86 34.02
CA GLN A 762 -26.93 -11.00 34.14
C GLN A 762 -26.20 -10.58 32.86
N GLN A 763 -26.77 -10.88 31.69
CA GLN A 763 -26.25 -10.39 30.41
C GLN A 763 -26.32 -8.86 30.31
N ILE A 764 -27.40 -8.24 30.79
CA ILE A 764 -27.53 -6.78 30.86
C ILE A 764 -26.43 -6.19 31.75
N VAL A 765 -26.21 -6.76 32.94
CA VAL A 765 -25.15 -6.30 33.86
C VAL A 765 -23.77 -6.35 33.21
N THR A 766 -23.44 -7.49 32.57
CA THR A 766 -22.17 -7.63 31.84
C THR A 766 -22.04 -6.60 30.74
N PHE A 767 -23.10 -6.36 29.97
CA PHE A 767 -23.08 -5.40 28.88
C PHE A 767 -22.93 -3.94 29.33
N VAL A 768 -23.56 -3.56 30.45
CA VAL A 768 -23.31 -2.24 31.06
C VAL A 768 -21.85 -2.08 31.48
N GLY A 769 -21.22 -3.15 31.99
CA GLY A 769 -19.79 -3.20 32.25
C GLY A 769 -18.93 -3.07 30.99
N ASP A 770 -19.38 -3.62 29.86
CA ASP A 770 -18.70 -3.45 28.56
C ASP A 770 -18.79 -2.00 28.07
N MET A 771 -19.98 -1.39 28.12
CA MET A 771 -20.16 0.03 27.78
C MET A 771 -19.30 0.94 28.64
N GLN A 772 -19.25 0.70 29.96
CA GLN A 772 -18.40 1.45 30.89
C GLN A 772 -16.93 1.39 30.48
N ARG A 773 -16.41 0.20 30.13
CA ARG A 773 -15.03 0.02 29.69
C ARG A 773 -14.74 0.70 28.36
N VAL A 774 -15.68 0.66 27.41
CA VAL A 774 -15.57 1.36 26.12
C VAL A 774 -15.48 2.87 26.32
N LEU A 775 -16.35 3.45 27.16
CA LEU A 775 -16.32 4.88 27.48
C LEU A 775 -14.99 5.27 28.15
N GLN A 776 -14.52 4.46 29.11
CA GLN A 776 -13.24 4.69 29.78
C GLN A 776 -12.04 4.62 28.83
N GLY A 777 -12.01 3.64 27.91
CA GLY A 777 -10.98 3.54 26.88
C GLY A 777 -10.97 4.74 25.95
N THR A 778 -12.15 5.16 25.50
CA THR A 778 -12.33 6.33 24.62
C THR A 778 -11.89 7.62 25.31
N ALA A 779 -12.20 7.78 26.61
CA ALA A 779 -11.71 8.90 27.42
C ALA A 779 -10.18 8.92 27.48
N GLY A 780 -9.54 7.75 27.69
CA GLY A 780 -8.08 7.64 27.69
C GLY A 780 -7.43 8.04 26.36
N ASP A 781 -8.07 7.77 25.22
CA ASP A 781 -7.56 8.20 23.91
C ASP A 781 -7.81 9.70 23.66
N ALA A 782 -8.91 10.27 24.15
CA ALA A 782 -9.14 11.72 24.13
C ALA A 782 -8.07 12.46 24.96
N ASP A 783 -7.74 11.96 26.16
CA ASP A 783 -6.70 12.53 27.04
C ASP A 783 -5.32 12.52 26.39
N LYS A 784 -4.93 11.42 25.72
CA LYS A 784 -3.67 11.36 24.96
C LYS A 784 -3.59 12.45 23.90
N ARG A 785 -4.67 12.63 23.13
CA ARG A 785 -4.75 13.65 22.06
C ARG A 785 -4.71 15.06 22.61
N LEU A 786 -5.38 15.32 23.74
CA LEU A 786 -5.30 16.62 24.43
C LEU A 786 -3.85 16.93 24.84
N LYS A 787 -3.15 15.95 25.43
CA LYS A 787 -1.73 16.10 25.82
C LYS A 787 -0.82 16.34 24.61
N GLU A 788 -1.01 15.62 23.51
CA GLU A 788 -0.26 15.84 22.26
C GLU A 788 -0.54 17.23 21.69
N ALA A 789 -1.82 17.64 21.64
CA ALA A 789 -2.21 18.96 21.19
C ALA A 789 -1.59 20.08 22.05
N ASP A 790 -1.55 19.90 23.38
CA ASP A 790 -0.92 20.85 24.31
C ASP A 790 0.58 21.02 24.09
N ILE A 791 1.28 19.92 23.80
CA ILE A 791 2.72 19.96 23.46
C ILE A 791 2.93 20.81 22.21
N HIS A 792 2.13 20.58 21.15
CA HIS A 792 2.23 21.33 19.90
C HIS A 792 1.82 22.81 20.06
N LEU A 793 0.76 23.09 20.83
CA LEU A 793 0.27 24.44 21.10
C LEU A 793 1.17 25.26 22.03
N THR A 794 2.00 24.60 22.84
CA THR A 794 3.01 25.26 23.68
C THR A 794 4.28 25.57 22.88
N ALA A 795 4.60 24.72 21.89
CA ALA A 795 5.70 24.96 20.96
C ALA A 795 5.40 26.07 19.93
N TYR A 796 4.10 26.35 19.69
CA TYR A 796 3.57 27.41 18.82
C TYR A 796 3.29 28.71 19.58
#